data_AF-A0A3D3ULM6-F1
#
_entry.id   AF-A0A3D3ULM6-F1
#
_cell.length_a   1.000
_cell.length_b   1.000
_cell.length_c   1.000
_cell.angle_alpha   90.00
_cell.angle_beta   90.00
_cell.angle_gamma   90.00
#
_symmetry.space_group_name_H-M   'P 1'
#
loop_
_entity.id
_entity.type
_entity.pdbx_description
1 polymer ?
#
loop_
_entity_poly.entity_id
_entity_poly.type
_entity_poly.pdbx_seq_one_letter_code
_entity_poly.pdbx_strand_id
1 'polypeptide(L)'
;VYGANFETVDAEVFHPMLTDQIQCQDNPTFMAFGVKDRAGRLAISPRDFARFGLLYLRKGKWKNKQLISREHAIMAVASSLPNSIPRAGKQAADMIPQQRSIGSKNIPDNQCDHAGSYSWLWWTNGVGRDGARHWPDVPVDAYGCFGHGGLRAMVVLPGLDTIISWNDTKIRGAEMENHVLRLLVESHPQAPLEAATQHTRDFGNRATVTWEYLEWSIECSLDSGNPFDVSARVTFTHAGTGQKRVTEMFYDGDDAWRFRFTGTRTGKWTFETSSEVSELNGHTGAVTVAENPSRNIKGFLTHVGNKYAIQVKDDKDLRGYLFNAYMSRVRHPAYLDDFGADLQQVQTKAGACLKDALANGFEIVFVHVNNNWFKLGVREHNKHNSENPDPLAFRVLEKIIKTIHASGGRVHIWAWGDESRKWTPKGVPGGINGKADRRLQRYIAARLGPLAGWTMGYGFDLHEWTNTGQLNNWAVYMHEHFGFQHLLCARGHLLKGPFNLNSYDGFGRNVALTATAHGPADYQEIAEDMDGDLARPHLYEERHSYKRDGFNLDMDGTRRLLWWESMAGGMGGFYGFYPDSPYPYPNPEQLRTHYTFWHTNNRFRLDMHRANNLSNSARVLSVPSKLHCVFYGENASSIHMDLSGMTSAQPAIAVDTKKQYKEIKIGTLSAKEHLWKTPYRSDWAIAVGDFDKAGPAAKLQDSAGQIIADPEHSQWLKRSDGRPFFMCGPGDPEDFLYRGTLRPDGTRTGDQSDLIDKMKGTGANCIYLMAIRSHGGDGDKTHNPFINHDVSKGIDPDVLDQWETWFTEMDKRNIVIYLFLYDDSARVWRTGDRVGEEEKNFIHTLVNRFEHHRNLIWCIAEEYQEALSAKRVKNIAAEIRSADDHNHVIAVHKLNGLDFSEFADEPNIDQFAIQYNVETAEELHTGIVKAWKDARGKYNLNLSEAADWGTGAELRKKCWACAMGGAYVMILGMDIATTAKSDLQDCGRLVRFFESTDFQQFSPHDELGFAGTQYVLARPGRSYIAYASKLQGKIGLKKMRAGVYKLRWFDCATGSEVIKENVTVAAGDRSWNKPGGIGNELAVYIERVGGL
;
A
#
# COMPACT_ATOMS: atom_id res chain seq x y z
N VAL A 1 -50.03 13.16 40.69
CA VAL A 1 -48.75 13.01 39.93
C VAL A 1 -47.66 12.79 40.96
N TYR A 2 -46.86 11.71 40.88
CA TYR A 2 -45.90 11.34 41.94
C TYR A 2 -46.52 11.27 43.37
N GLY A 3 -47.76 10.80 43.50
CA GLY A 3 -48.48 10.73 44.78
C GLY A 3 -49.26 12.00 45.19
N ALA A 4 -48.98 13.17 44.60
CA ALA A 4 -49.68 14.43 44.88
C ALA A 4 -51.06 14.52 44.20
N ASN A 5 -52.03 15.20 44.86
CA ASN A 5 -53.35 15.53 44.32
C ASN A 5 -53.36 16.94 43.68
N PHE A 6 -54.50 17.42 43.17
CA PHE A 6 -54.55 18.74 42.53
C PHE A 6 -54.34 19.89 43.52
N GLU A 7 -54.75 19.76 44.79
CA GLU A 7 -54.46 20.76 45.82
C GLU A 7 -52.96 20.87 46.15
N THR A 8 -52.21 19.76 46.08
CA THR A 8 -50.81 19.70 46.55
C THR A 8 -49.75 19.66 45.46
N VAL A 9 -50.13 19.41 44.19
CA VAL A 9 -49.16 19.19 43.08
C VAL A 9 -48.18 20.34 42.85
N ASP A 10 -48.60 21.59 43.10
CA ASP A 10 -47.71 22.74 42.92
C ASP A 10 -46.58 22.71 43.97
N ALA A 11 -46.94 22.56 45.25
CA ALA A 11 -46.00 22.58 46.37
C ALA A 11 -45.14 21.31 46.47
N GLU A 12 -45.72 20.13 46.18
CA GLU A 12 -45.04 18.85 46.39
C GLU A 12 -44.22 18.39 45.18
N VAL A 13 -44.55 18.86 43.98
CA VAL A 13 -43.95 18.35 42.72
C VAL A 13 -43.45 19.49 41.84
N PHE A 14 -44.34 20.37 41.38
CA PHE A 14 -44.03 21.30 40.29
C PHE A 14 -42.98 22.35 40.66
N HIS A 15 -43.06 22.89 41.88
CA HIS A 15 -42.05 23.79 42.45
C HIS A 15 -40.71 23.07 42.68
N PRO A 16 -40.62 22.08 43.60
CA PRO A 16 -39.33 21.53 44.00
C PRO A 16 -38.60 20.77 42.88
N MET A 17 -39.34 20.08 41.99
CA MET A 17 -38.73 19.21 40.98
C MET A 17 -38.43 19.92 39.65
N LEU A 18 -39.08 21.06 39.36
CA LEU A 18 -38.91 21.73 38.07
C LEU A 18 -38.72 23.24 38.20
N THR A 19 -39.72 23.99 38.64
CA THR A 19 -39.70 25.46 38.52
C THR A 19 -38.66 26.11 39.43
N ASP A 20 -38.42 25.58 40.63
CA ASP A 20 -37.29 26.00 41.49
C ASP A 20 -35.94 25.62 40.87
N GLN A 21 -35.86 24.44 40.24
CA GLN A 21 -34.62 23.94 39.63
C GLN A 21 -34.19 24.80 38.43
N ILE A 22 -35.15 25.26 37.61
CA ILE A 22 -34.90 26.19 36.49
C ILE A 22 -35.01 27.66 36.90
N GLN A 23 -35.16 27.94 38.19
CA GLN A 23 -35.13 29.29 38.76
C GLN A 23 -36.19 30.21 38.14
N CYS A 24 -37.43 29.73 38.05
CA CYS A 24 -38.58 30.57 37.74
C CYS A 24 -38.66 31.75 38.72
N GLN A 25 -39.07 32.90 38.22
CA GLN A 25 -39.10 34.15 38.99
C GLN A 25 -40.50 34.58 39.40
N ASP A 26 -41.51 34.06 38.71
CA ASP A 26 -42.91 34.22 39.09
C ASP A 26 -43.37 32.96 39.85
N ASN A 27 -44.68 32.82 40.08
CA ASN A 27 -45.25 31.65 40.76
C ASN A 27 -46.09 30.80 39.77
N PRO A 28 -45.46 29.99 38.89
CA PRO A 28 -46.20 29.10 38.01
C PRO A 28 -47.09 28.14 38.80
N THR A 29 -48.28 27.87 38.30
CA THR A 29 -49.28 27.03 38.98
C THR A 29 -50.04 26.16 38.00
N PHE A 30 -50.33 24.90 38.36
CA PHE A 30 -51.28 24.06 37.64
C PHE A 30 -52.75 24.36 37.99
N MET A 31 -53.01 25.32 38.88
CA MET A 31 -54.35 25.70 39.33
C MET A 31 -54.79 27.05 38.77
N ALA A 32 -54.49 27.32 37.50
CA ALA A 32 -54.84 28.58 36.83
C ALA A 32 -56.33 28.99 36.95
N PHE A 33 -57.23 28.00 37.08
CA PHE A 33 -58.68 28.18 37.23
C PHE A 33 -59.22 27.59 38.56
N GLY A 34 -58.32 27.17 39.46
CA GLY A 34 -58.65 26.53 40.74
C GLY A 34 -59.06 25.05 40.61
N VAL A 35 -59.29 24.39 41.76
CA VAL A 35 -59.65 22.97 41.80
C VAL A 35 -61.08 22.68 41.33
N LYS A 36 -61.95 23.69 41.36
CA LYS A 36 -63.38 23.59 40.99
C LYS A 36 -63.68 23.90 39.52
N ASP A 37 -62.77 24.58 38.80
CA ASP A 37 -62.84 24.74 37.34
C ASP A 37 -61.51 24.33 36.71
N ARG A 38 -61.50 23.29 35.88
CA ARG A 38 -60.32 22.87 35.07
C ARG A 38 -59.01 22.81 35.87
N ALA A 39 -59.01 22.08 36.99
CA ALA A 39 -57.78 21.76 37.71
C ALA A 39 -56.71 21.18 36.77
N GLY A 40 -55.43 21.43 37.02
CA GLY A 40 -54.31 20.91 36.22
C GLY A 40 -53.93 21.75 35.00
N ARG A 41 -54.47 22.97 34.85
CA ARG A 41 -54.11 23.91 33.78
C ARG A 41 -52.96 24.81 34.23
N LEU A 42 -51.90 24.84 33.44
CA LEU A 42 -50.72 25.64 33.70
C LEU A 42 -50.98 27.14 33.47
N ALA A 43 -50.71 27.95 34.48
CA ALA A 43 -50.44 29.38 34.40
C ALA A 43 -48.94 29.61 34.59
N ILE A 44 -48.30 30.26 33.64
CA ILE A 44 -46.87 30.59 33.64
C ILE A 44 -46.64 31.90 32.90
N SER A 45 -45.70 32.72 33.35
CA SER A 45 -45.33 33.96 32.64
C SER A 45 -44.54 33.64 31.37
N PRO A 46 -44.58 34.49 30.33
CA PRO A 46 -43.78 34.26 29.11
C PRO A 46 -42.28 34.08 29.40
N ARG A 47 -41.76 34.84 30.36
CA ARG A 47 -40.36 34.79 30.80
C ARG A 47 -40.00 33.42 31.41
N ASP A 48 -40.80 32.92 32.35
CA ASP A 48 -40.55 31.61 32.96
C ASP A 48 -40.79 30.47 31.97
N PHE A 49 -41.71 30.66 31.03
CA PHE A 49 -41.92 29.67 29.97
C PHE A 49 -40.74 29.61 29.00
N ALA A 50 -40.05 30.74 28.74
CA ALA A 50 -38.81 30.74 27.98
C ALA A 50 -37.66 30.00 28.70
N ARG A 51 -37.62 30.01 30.05
CA ARG A 51 -36.67 29.18 30.82
C ARG A 51 -36.91 27.69 30.60
N PHE A 52 -38.17 27.28 30.52
CA PHE A 52 -38.53 25.91 30.16
C PHE A 52 -38.07 25.57 28.73
N GLY A 53 -38.23 26.48 27.77
CA GLY A 53 -37.66 26.35 26.43
C GLY A 53 -36.13 26.20 26.43
N LEU A 54 -35.44 26.99 27.25
CA LEU A 54 -33.98 26.96 27.38
C LEU A 54 -33.46 25.62 27.94
N LEU A 55 -34.23 24.99 28.84
CA LEU A 55 -33.90 23.66 29.33
C LEU A 55 -33.84 22.64 28.17
N TYR A 56 -34.78 22.70 27.23
CA TYR A 56 -34.83 21.79 26.08
C TYR A 56 -33.86 22.19 24.96
N LEU A 57 -33.67 23.48 24.70
CA LEU A 57 -32.60 23.98 23.83
C LEU A 57 -31.22 23.45 24.26
N ARG A 58 -31.00 23.39 25.58
CA ARG A 58 -29.79 22.82 26.19
C ARG A 58 -29.88 21.33 26.48
N LYS A 59 -30.76 20.61 25.79
CA LYS A 59 -30.88 19.14 25.83
C LYS A 59 -31.04 18.61 27.26
N GLY A 60 -31.88 19.25 28.07
CA GLY A 60 -32.22 18.89 29.45
C GLY A 60 -31.24 19.40 30.52
N LYS A 61 -30.27 20.22 30.16
CA LYS A 61 -29.26 20.77 31.06
C LYS A 61 -29.61 22.18 31.51
N TRP A 62 -29.68 22.40 32.82
CA TRP A 62 -29.76 23.74 33.41
C TRP A 62 -28.44 24.10 34.09
N LYS A 63 -27.79 25.17 33.62
CA LYS A 63 -26.42 25.51 34.02
C LYS A 63 -25.48 24.31 33.87
N ASN A 64 -24.96 23.78 34.98
CA ASN A 64 -24.05 22.64 35.01
C ASN A 64 -24.73 21.31 35.41
N LYS A 65 -26.05 21.31 35.65
CA LYS A 65 -26.80 20.15 36.14
C LYS A 65 -27.71 19.59 35.05
N GLN A 66 -27.67 18.28 34.84
CA GLN A 66 -28.64 17.57 33.99
C GLN A 66 -29.92 17.37 34.81
N LEU A 67 -31.03 18.01 34.41
CA LEU A 67 -32.32 17.88 35.09
C LEU A 67 -33.23 16.86 34.40
N ILE A 68 -33.16 16.78 33.08
CA ILE A 68 -33.82 15.77 32.25
C ILE A 68 -32.71 15.09 31.47
N SER A 69 -32.64 13.76 31.37
CA SER A 69 -31.58 13.13 30.57
C SER A 69 -31.57 13.66 29.12
N ARG A 70 -30.38 13.78 28.52
CA ARG A 70 -30.22 14.25 27.13
C ARG A 70 -31.13 13.49 26.15
N GLU A 71 -31.22 12.17 26.27
CA GLU A 71 -32.06 11.31 25.44
C GLU A 71 -33.54 11.73 25.50
N HIS A 72 -34.15 11.74 26.68
CA HIS A 72 -35.56 12.12 26.84
C HIS A 72 -35.83 13.58 26.45
N ALA A 73 -34.89 14.50 26.67
CA ALA A 73 -35.03 15.89 26.27
C ALA A 73 -35.05 16.06 24.74
N ILE A 74 -34.25 15.28 24.01
CA ILE A 74 -34.26 15.25 22.53
C ILE A 74 -35.51 14.53 22.02
N MET A 75 -35.81 13.35 22.57
CA MET A 75 -37.00 12.56 22.19
C MET A 75 -38.28 13.39 22.26
N ALA A 76 -38.43 14.22 23.30
CA ALA A 76 -39.63 15.01 23.50
C ALA A 76 -39.90 16.04 22.38
N VAL A 77 -38.86 16.51 21.69
CA VAL A 77 -38.95 17.58 20.69
C VAL A 77 -38.61 17.13 19.27
N ALA A 78 -38.24 15.85 19.09
CA ALA A 78 -37.83 15.30 17.79
C ALA A 78 -38.59 14.03 17.37
N SER A 79 -39.24 13.32 18.30
CA SER A 79 -39.96 12.07 18.00
C SER A 79 -41.44 12.32 17.72
N SER A 80 -41.75 12.92 16.57
CA SER A 80 -43.13 13.24 16.18
C SER A 80 -43.92 11.99 15.81
N LEU A 81 -45.24 12.02 16.04
CA LEU A 81 -46.16 10.96 15.65
C LEU A 81 -46.14 10.76 14.12
N PRO A 82 -46.00 9.52 13.62
CA PRO A 82 -45.95 9.27 12.19
C PRO A 82 -47.31 9.55 11.53
N ASN A 83 -47.27 10.10 10.30
CA ASN A 83 -48.45 10.42 9.48
C ASN A 83 -49.36 9.22 9.19
N SER A 84 -48.87 8.00 9.38
CA SER A 84 -49.63 6.75 9.30
C SER A 84 -50.66 6.58 10.42
N ILE A 85 -50.55 7.32 11.53
CA ILE A 85 -51.55 7.28 12.59
C ILE A 85 -52.83 7.95 12.07
N PRO A 86 -53.97 7.24 12.05
CA PRO A 86 -55.22 7.80 11.54
C PRO A 86 -55.75 8.87 12.49
N ARG A 87 -56.33 9.93 11.92
CA ARG A 87 -57.03 10.95 12.71
C ARG A 87 -58.24 10.33 13.41
N ALA A 88 -58.43 10.67 14.69
CA ALA A 88 -59.58 10.23 15.46
C ALA A 88 -60.91 10.68 14.80
N GLY A 89 -61.90 9.79 14.80
CA GLY A 89 -63.25 10.05 14.28
C GLY A 89 -64.14 10.80 15.28
N LYS A 90 -65.42 11.01 14.93
CA LYS A 90 -66.43 11.64 15.80
C LYS A 90 -67.07 10.67 16.81
N GLN A 91 -66.45 9.53 17.10
CA GLN A 91 -66.93 8.62 18.14
C GLN A 91 -66.25 8.96 19.47
N ALA A 92 -67.06 9.11 20.51
CA ALA A 92 -66.54 9.33 21.85
C ALA A 92 -65.83 8.07 22.34
N ALA A 93 -64.60 8.24 22.83
CA ALA A 93 -63.80 7.19 23.44
C ALA A 93 -63.04 7.76 24.64
N ASP A 94 -62.90 6.96 25.68
CA ASP A 94 -62.05 7.30 26.81
C ASP A 94 -60.58 7.21 26.36
N MET A 95 -59.78 8.25 26.64
CA MET A 95 -58.33 8.20 26.40
C MET A 95 -57.65 7.20 27.35
N ILE A 96 -58.08 7.20 28.62
CA ILE A 96 -57.75 6.25 29.67
C ILE A 96 -59.06 6.01 30.44
N PRO A 97 -59.49 4.76 30.69
CA PRO A 97 -60.74 4.48 31.41
C PRO A 97 -60.81 5.27 32.73
N GLN A 98 -61.93 5.95 32.97
CA GLN A 98 -62.21 6.72 34.20
C GLN A 98 -61.35 7.98 34.43
N GLN A 99 -60.47 8.34 33.48
CA GLN A 99 -59.67 9.56 33.57
C GLN A 99 -60.35 10.71 32.82
N ARG A 100 -60.55 11.86 33.49
CA ARG A 100 -61.07 13.06 32.84
C ARG A 100 -60.10 13.60 31.78
N SER A 101 -60.63 14.09 30.66
CA SER A 101 -59.83 14.83 29.68
C SER A 101 -59.25 16.11 30.31
N ILE A 102 -57.94 16.29 30.20
CA ILE A 102 -57.25 17.56 30.51
C ILE A 102 -57.30 18.48 29.27
N GLY A 103 -57.84 18.01 28.14
CA GLY A 103 -58.01 18.76 26.89
C GLY A 103 -59.37 19.47 26.79
N SER A 104 -60.00 19.41 25.62
CA SER A 104 -61.32 19.98 25.37
C SER A 104 -62.41 19.39 26.29
N LYS A 105 -63.41 20.20 26.64
CA LYS A 105 -64.63 19.75 27.33
C LYS A 105 -65.73 19.30 26.35
N ASN A 106 -65.51 19.45 25.05
CA ASN A 106 -66.46 18.97 24.03
C ASN A 106 -66.33 17.44 23.92
N ILE A 107 -67.43 16.71 23.90
CA ILE A 107 -67.43 15.24 23.75
C ILE A 107 -68.56 14.85 22.79
N PRO A 108 -68.28 14.21 21.64
CA PRO A 108 -66.93 13.91 21.10
C PRO A 108 -66.23 15.19 20.60
N ASP A 109 -64.95 15.34 20.92
CA ASP A 109 -64.07 16.35 20.32
C ASP A 109 -63.22 15.70 19.23
N ASN A 110 -63.19 16.30 18.05
CA ASN A 110 -62.28 15.89 16.98
C ASN A 110 -61.22 16.98 16.83
N GLN A 111 -60.13 16.82 17.57
CA GLN A 111 -59.01 17.77 17.55
C GLN A 111 -58.40 17.87 16.14
N CYS A 112 -57.60 18.92 15.93
CA CYS A 112 -56.87 19.10 14.68
C CYS A 112 -55.96 17.89 14.41
N ASP A 113 -55.63 17.69 13.14
CA ASP A 113 -54.67 16.65 12.76
C ASP A 113 -53.30 16.92 13.41
N HIS A 114 -52.55 15.86 13.70
CA HIS A 114 -51.20 16.00 14.27
C HIS A 114 -50.17 16.42 13.21
N ALA A 115 -50.52 16.31 11.92
CA ALA A 115 -49.75 16.80 10.77
C ALA A 115 -48.26 16.39 10.77
N GLY A 116 -47.94 15.19 11.26
CA GLY A 116 -46.56 14.71 11.41
C GLY A 116 -45.70 15.57 12.36
N SER A 117 -46.34 16.44 13.13
CA SER A 117 -45.74 17.59 13.81
C SER A 117 -46.06 17.60 15.31
N TYR A 118 -46.68 16.55 15.85
CA TYR A 118 -46.96 16.45 17.29
C TYR A 118 -46.11 15.36 17.91
N SER A 119 -45.24 15.74 18.85
CA SER A 119 -44.42 14.84 19.67
C SER A 119 -44.96 14.82 21.12
N TRP A 120 -44.11 14.55 22.11
CA TRP A 120 -44.48 14.40 23.53
C TRP A 120 -44.95 15.72 24.17
N LEU A 121 -46.14 16.21 23.77
CA LEU A 121 -46.72 17.51 24.12
C LEU A 121 -45.98 18.73 23.51
N TRP A 122 -45.16 18.48 22.48
CA TRP A 122 -44.49 19.50 21.68
C TRP A 122 -44.98 19.46 20.24
N TRP A 123 -45.17 20.63 19.65
CA TRP A 123 -45.31 20.79 18.20
C TRP A 123 -43.92 20.98 17.58
N THR A 124 -43.61 20.26 16.52
CA THR A 124 -42.35 20.32 15.78
C THR A 124 -42.59 20.89 14.39
N ASN A 125 -41.54 21.31 13.70
CA ASN A 125 -41.64 21.74 12.31
C ASN A 125 -41.70 20.54 11.33
N GLY A 126 -42.60 19.60 11.61
CA GLY A 126 -42.78 18.35 10.89
C GLY A 126 -43.51 18.53 9.54
N VAL A 127 -43.61 17.43 8.80
CA VAL A 127 -44.22 17.38 7.47
C VAL A 127 -45.58 16.68 7.55
N GLY A 128 -46.63 17.36 7.08
CA GLY A 128 -48.00 16.86 7.03
C GLY A 128 -48.23 15.77 5.98
N ARG A 129 -49.42 15.17 5.99
CA ARG A 129 -49.81 14.13 5.01
C ARG A 129 -49.85 14.64 3.56
N ASP A 130 -49.95 15.96 3.38
CA ASP A 130 -49.92 16.67 2.11
C ASP A 130 -48.49 17.05 1.66
N GLY A 131 -47.47 16.67 2.42
CA GLY A 131 -46.08 17.01 2.14
C GLY A 131 -45.70 18.45 2.53
N ALA A 132 -46.63 19.24 3.07
CA ALA A 132 -46.36 20.60 3.52
C ALA A 132 -45.78 20.59 4.95
N ARG A 133 -44.82 21.46 5.20
CA ARG A 133 -44.26 21.63 6.54
C ARG A 133 -45.18 22.50 7.41
N HIS A 134 -45.21 22.25 8.73
CA HIS A 134 -46.07 22.99 9.66
C HIS A 134 -45.75 24.50 9.72
N TRP A 135 -44.47 24.86 9.75
CA TRP A 135 -43.96 26.23 9.60
C TRP A 135 -42.90 26.27 8.46
N PRO A 136 -43.34 26.35 7.19
CA PRO A 136 -42.45 26.20 6.04
C PRO A 136 -41.37 27.28 5.93
N ASP A 137 -41.59 28.45 6.52
CA ASP A 137 -40.66 29.60 6.44
C ASP A 137 -39.71 29.68 7.66
N VAL A 138 -39.63 28.62 8.46
CA VAL A 138 -38.92 28.57 9.75
C VAL A 138 -37.93 27.40 9.72
N PRO A 139 -36.78 27.48 10.42
CA PRO A 139 -35.83 26.36 10.51
C PRO A 139 -36.49 25.02 10.84
N VAL A 140 -35.99 23.95 10.21
CA VAL A 140 -36.58 22.60 10.28
C VAL A 140 -36.49 21.98 11.68
N ASP A 141 -35.57 22.47 12.50
CA ASP A 141 -35.35 22.07 13.89
C ASP A 141 -36.22 22.87 14.89
N ALA A 142 -37.11 23.74 14.41
CA ALA A 142 -38.01 24.50 15.26
C ALA A 142 -39.04 23.61 15.96
N TYR A 143 -39.32 23.91 17.23
CA TYR A 143 -40.35 23.25 18.02
C TYR A 143 -40.93 24.19 19.07
N GLY A 144 -42.16 23.93 19.52
CA GLY A 144 -42.82 24.76 20.51
C GLY A 144 -44.03 24.12 21.18
N CYS A 145 -44.48 24.75 22.26
CA CYS A 145 -45.71 24.39 22.97
C CYS A 145 -46.75 25.48 22.75
N PHE A 146 -47.95 25.10 22.31
CA PHE A 146 -49.02 26.03 21.92
C PHE A 146 -50.28 25.80 22.76
N GLY A 147 -50.88 26.88 23.24
CA GLY A 147 -52.10 26.88 24.02
C GLY A 147 -53.18 27.75 23.39
N HIS A 148 -54.44 27.32 23.50
CA HIS A 148 -55.62 28.06 23.03
C HIS A 148 -55.54 28.47 21.54
N GLY A 149 -55.04 27.57 20.68
CA GLY A 149 -54.97 27.78 19.23
C GLY A 149 -53.92 28.82 18.78
N GLY A 150 -52.84 28.99 19.54
CA GLY A 150 -51.71 29.86 19.17
C GLY A 150 -51.62 31.18 19.96
N LEU A 151 -52.66 31.52 20.74
CA LEU A 151 -52.72 32.75 21.54
C LEU A 151 -51.63 32.82 22.63
N ARG A 152 -51.12 31.67 23.03
CA ARG A 152 -50.08 31.51 24.06
C ARG A 152 -49.12 30.45 23.55
N ALA A 153 -47.84 30.76 23.45
CA ALA A 153 -46.87 29.78 23.04
C ALA A 153 -45.48 30.06 23.59
N MET A 154 -44.64 29.03 23.54
CA MET A 154 -43.20 29.16 23.59
C MET A 154 -42.62 28.33 22.45
N VAL A 155 -41.75 28.95 21.65
CA VAL A 155 -41.11 28.35 20.47
C VAL A 155 -39.60 28.48 20.65
N VAL A 156 -38.90 27.40 20.36
CA VAL A 156 -37.45 27.32 20.32
C VAL A 156 -37.01 27.17 18.87
N LEU A 157 -36.03 27.98 18.48
CA LEU A 157 -35.36 27.94 17.18
C LEU A 157 -33.90 27.59 17.44
N PRO A 158 -33.55 26.29 17.54
CA PRO A 158 -32.21 25.88 17.97
C PRO A 158 -31.11 26.36 17.02
N GLY A 159 -31.33 26.29 15.71
CA GLY A 159 -30.42 26.80 14.69
C GLY A 159 -30.14 28.31 14.78
N LEU A 160 -30.98 29.06 15.51
CA LEU A 160 -30.80 30.49 15.78
C LEU A 160 -30.45 30.79 17.25
N ASP A 161 -30.21 29.76 18.08
CA ASP A 161 -30.03 29.86 19.55
C ASP A 161 -31.06 30.78 20.23
N THR A 162 -32.31 30.75 19.73
CA THR A 162 -33.35 31.73 20.08
C THR A 162 -34.59 31.06 20.66
N ILE A 163 -35.17 31.68 21.69
CA ILE A 163 -36.44 31.26 22.31
C ILE A 163 -37.39 32.44 22.35
N ILE A 164 -38.62 32.20 21.92
CA ILE A 164 -39.66 33.20 21.84
C ILE A 164 -40.82 32.70 22.69
N SER A 165 -41.43 33.58 23.47
CA SER A 165 -42.56 33.20 24.32
C SER A 165 -43.55 34.35 24.39
N TRP A 166 -44.83 34.04 24.26
CA TRP A 166 -45.90 35.04 24.28
C TRP A 166 -47.16 34.51 24.96
N ASN A 167 -48.00 35.46 25.37
CA ASN A 167 -49.28 35.20 26.00
C ASN A 167 -50.29 36.26 25.53
N ASP A 168 -51.54 35.85 25.35
CA ASP A 168 -52.67 36.68 24.95
C ASP A 168 -52.48 37.50 23.65
N THR A 169 -51.89 36.88 22.63
CA THR A 169 -51.65 37.53 21.33
C THR A 169 -52.87 37.47 20.40
N LYS A 170 -52.75 38.09 19.21
CA LYS A 170 -53.73 37.90 18.12
C LYS A 170 -53.36 36.76 17.16
N ILE A 171 -52.28 36.03 17.44
CA ILE A 171 -51.77 34.95 16.59
C ILE A 171 -52.67 33.73 16.76
N ARG A 172 -53.28 33.26 15.67
CA ARG A 172 -54.20 32.12 15.69
C ARG A 172 -53.93 31.17 14.54
N GLY A 173 -53.60 29.93 14.87
CA GLY A 173 -53.36 28.86 13.90
C GLY A 173 -52.01 28.92 13.20
N ALA A 174 -51.66 27.81 12.56
CA ALA A 174 -50.34 27.55 11.99
C ALA A 174 -49.87 28.59 10.96
N GLU A 175 -50.78 29.15 10.13
CA GLU A 175 -50.41 30.16 9.13
C GLU A 175 -49.92 31.46 9.77
N MET A 176 -50.63 31.97 10.79
CA MET A 176 -50.22 33.19 11.50
C MET A 176 -48.98 32.93 12.36
N GLU A 177 -48.85 31.73 12.93
CA GLU A 177 -47.65 31.31 13.66
C GLU A 177 -46.43 31.31 12.73
N ASN A 178 -46.52 30.65 11.57
CA ASN A 178 -45.48 30.64 10.55
C ASN A 178 -45.11 32.07 10.12
N HIS A 179 -46.11 32.93 9.84
CA HIS A 179 -45.85 34.30 9.43
C HIS A 179 -45.05 35.10 10.49
N VAL A 180 -45.40 34.98 11.77
CA VAL A 180 -44.70 35.69 12.85
C VAL A 180 -43.30 35.12 13.06
N LEU A 181 -43.15 33.80 13.04
CA LEU A 181 -41.84 33.16 13.17
C LEU A 181 -40.93 33.51 11.99
N ARG A 182 -41.45 33.57 10.76
CA ARG A 182 -40.73 34.03 9.58
C ARG A 182 -40.18 35.44 9.76
N LEU A 183 -41.03 36.40 10.16
CA LEU A 183 -40.59 37.78 10.38
C LEU A 183 -39.46 37.86 11.41
N LEU A 184 -39.47 36.99 12.41
CA LEU A 184 -38.41 36.92 13.41
C LEU A 184 -37.14 36.29 12.85
N VAL A 185 -37.25 35.21 12.08
CA VAL A 185 -36.12 34.61 11.34
C VAL A 185 -35.49 35.65 10.42
N GLU A 186 -36.28 36.37 9.62
CA GLU A 186 -35.83 37.44 8.71
C GLU A 186 -35.15 38.61 9.45
N SER A 187 -35.53 38.88 10.70
CA SER A 187 -34.97 39.99 11.50
C SER A 187 -33.64 39.65 12.20
N HIS A 188 -33.20 38.39 12.16
CA HIS A 188 -31.99 37.97 12.86
C HIS A 188 -30.73 38.44 12.10
N PRO A 189 -29.71 39.05 12.76
CA PRO A 189 -28.52 39.57 12.08
C PRO A 189 -27.61 38.49 11.42
N GLN A 190 -27.92 37.21 11.66
CA GLN A 190 -27.34 36.03 11.02
C GLN A 190 -28.39 35.26 10.19
N ALA A 191 -29.54 35.86 9.88
CA ALA A 191 -30.56 35.25 9.03
C ALA A 191 -29.93 34.92 7.67
N PRO A 192 -29.85 33.64 7.28
CA PRO A 192 -29.48 33.30 5.93
C PRO A 192 -30.51 33.92 4.98
N LEU A 193 -30.03 34.57 3.92
CA LEU A 193 -30.78 34.68 2.67
C LEU A 193 -31.01 33.26 2.14
N GLU A 194 -31.96 32.54 2.72
CA GLU A 194 -32.43 31.22 2.27
C GLU A 194 -33.94 31.25 2.00
N ALA A 195 -34.36 32.25 1.24
CA ALA A 195 -35.39 32.03 0.24
C ALA A 195 -34.65 31.85 -1.10
N ALA A 196 -34.59 30.60 -1.57
CA ALA A 196 -33.95 30.16 -2.81
C ALA A 196 -32.41 30.13 -2.84
N THR A 197 -31.82 29.14 -2.18
CA THR A 197 -30.56 28.53 -2.66
C THR A 197 -30.66 27.02 -2.58
N GLN A 198 -30.46 26.37 -3.73
CA GLN A 198 -29.91 25.03 -3.78
C GLN A 198 -28.71 25.00 -2.80
N HIS A 199 -28.68 24.02 -1.88
CA HIS A 199 -27.45 23.71 -1.14
C HIS A 199 -26.30 23.69 -2.14
N THR A 200 -25.38 24.66 -2.06
CA THR A 200 -24.22 24.65 -2.95
C THR A 200 -23.40 23.44 -2.55
N ARG A 201 -23.48 22.38 -3.36
CA ARG A 201 -22.68 21.15 -3.24
C ARG A 201 -21.21 21.42 -3.60
N ASP A 202 -20.68 22.60 -3.29
CA ASP A 202 -19.31 23.01 -3.54
C ASP A 202 -18.70 23.54 -2.25
N PHE A 203 -17.67 22.85 -1.76
CA PHE A 203 -16.90 23.19 -0.57
C PHE A 203 -15.83 24.25 -0.82
N GLY A 204 -15.72 24.77 -2.05
CA GLY A 204 -14.72 25.75 -2.45
C GLY A 204 -13.30 25.19 -2.41
N ASN A 205 -12.31 26.09 -2.45
CA ASN A 205 -10.89 25.73 -2.41
C ASN A 205 -10.32 25.87 -1.00
N ARG A 206 -9.60 24.85 -0.53
CA ARG A 206 -8.80 24.87 0.72
C ARG A 206 -7.31 24.75 0.41
N ALA A 207 -6.47 25.01 1.41
CA ALA A 207 -5.03 24.80 1.30
C ALA A 207 -4.52 23.91 2.43
N THR A 208 -3.50 23.12 2.15
CA THR A 208 -2.78 22.29 3.14
C THR A 208 -1.33 22.10 2.70
N VAL A 209 -0.55 21.43 3.53
CA VAL A 209 0.79 20.94 3.19
C VAL A 209 0.78 19.43 3.03
N THR A 210 1.83 18.86 2.43
CA THR A 210 1.99 17.41 2.35
C THR A 210 1.97 16.77 3.74
N TRP A 211 1.39 15.57 3.82
CA TRP A 211 1.29 14.74 5.04
C TRP A 211 0.33 15.24 6.13
N GLU A 212 -0.30 16.39 5.96
CA GLU A 212 -1.37 16.87 6.84
C GLU A 212 -2.74 16.63 6.19
N TYR A 213 -3.66 16.04 6.97
CA TYR A 213 -5.00 15.76 6.48
C TYR A 213 -5.92 16.97 6.68
N LEU A 214 -6.77 17.21 5.69
CA LEU A 214 -7.95 18.06 5.77
C LEU A 214 -9.18 17.19 6.03
N GLU A 215 -10.20 17.77 6.67
CA GLU A 215 -11.47 17.10 6.97
C GLU A 215 -12.65 17.99 6.56
N TRP A 216 -13.66 17.38 5.96
CA TRP A 216 -14.93 18.00 5.62
C TRP A 216 -16.06 17.30 6.37
N SER A 217 -17.18 18.00 6.52
CA SER A 217 -18.37 17.52 7.21
C SER A 217 -19.60 17.80 6.35
N ILE A 218 -20.49 16.83 6.26
CA ILE A 218 -21.83 16.94 5.69
C ILE A 218 -22.81 16.52 6.79
N GLU A 219 -23.80 17.36 7.06
CA GLU A 219 -24.91 16.99 7.95
C GLU A 219 -25.96 16.26 7.12
N CYS A 220 -26.27 15.03 7.49
CA CYS A 220 -27.22 14.18 6.81
C CYS A 220 -27.85 13.22 7.83
N SER A 221 -29.14 13.41 8.08
CA SER A 221 -29.96 12.44 8.82
C SER A 221 -30.41 11.34 7.85
N LEU A 222 -30.45 10.09 8.31
CA LEU A 222 -30.95 8.98 7.50
C LEU A 222 -32.38 8.64 7.90
N ASP A 223 -33.27 8.52 6.91
CA ASP A 223 -34.67 8.15 7.13
C ASP A 223 -34.84 6.74 7.71
N SER A 224 -33.89 5.83 7.43
CA SER A 224 -33.85 4.48 7.99
C SER A 224 -32.48 3.82 7.81
N GLY A 225 -32.22 2.76 8.58
CA GLY A 225 -31.01 1.94 8.47
C GLY A 225 -29.91 2.31 9.47
N ASN A 226 -28.84 1.52 9.47
CA ASN A 226 -27.67 1.77 10.32
C ASN A 226 -26.71 2.72 9.59
N PRO A 227 -26.40 3.92 10.12
CA PRO A 227 -25.51 4.86 9.44
C PRO A 227 -24.10 4.31 9.22
N PHE A 228 -23.61 3.41 10.08
CA PHE A 228 -22.31 2.79 9.86
C PHE A 228 -22.29 1.82 8.67
N ASP A 229 -23.46 1.42 8.12
CA ASP A 229 -23.58 0.54 6.95
C ASP A 229 -23.56 1.29 5.60
N VAL A 230 -23.82 2.60 5.57
CA VAL A 230 -23.79 3.37 4.30
C VAL A 230 -22.38 3.41 3.72
N SER A 231 -22.28 3.19 2.42
CA SER A 231 -21.04 3.39 1.66
C SER A 231 -21.18 4.68 0.86
N ALA A 232 -20.33 5.65 1.19
CA ALA A 232 -20.18 6.90 0.45
C ALA A 232 -18.69 7.14 0.24
N ARG A 233 -18.32 7.61 -0.95
CA ARG A 233 -16.92 7.76 -1.38
C ARG A 233 -16.63 9.17 -1.85
N VAL A 234 -15.35 9.52 -1.84
CA VAL A 234 -14.84 10.79 -2.35
C VAL A 234 -13.63 10.51 -3.23
N THR A 235 -13.66 11.01 -4.46
CA THR A 235 -12.56 10.86 -5.41
C THR A 235 -11.85 12.19 -5.55
N PHE A 236 -10.59 12.26 -5.07
CA PHE A 236 -9.70 13.39 -5.28
C PHE A 236 -8.87 13.16 -6.53
N THR A 237 -8.74 14.17 -7.40
CA THR A 237 -7.97 14.11 -8.64
C THR A 237 -6.95 15.24 -8.67
N HIS A 238 -5.69 14.92 -8.92
CA HIS A 238 -4.62 15.92 -9.07
C HIS A 238 -4.70 16.55 -10.46
N ALA A 239 -4.81 17.88 -10.51
CA ALA A 239 -5.03 18.62 -11.76
C ALA A 239 -3.86 18.51 -12.75
N GLY A 240 -2.62 18.39 -12.26
CA GLY A 240 -1.43 18.35 -13.13
C GLY A 240 -1.08 16.97 -13.67
N THR A 241 -1.46 15.88 -12.97
CA THR A 241 -1.03 14.51 -13.33
C THR A 241 -2.20 13.56 -13.57
N GLY A 242 -3.43 13.97 -13.27
CA GLY A 242 -4.61 13.08 -13.31
C GLY A 242 -4.65 12.02 -12.20
N GLN A 243 -3.67 11.99 -11.29
CA GLN A 243 -3.61 11.01 -10.20
C GLN A 243 -4.88 11.06 -9.35
N LYS A 244 -5.51 9.89 -9.12
CA LYS A 244 -6.72 9.77 -8.31
C LYS A 244 -6.44 9.18 -6.93
N ARG A 245 -7.17 9.65 -5.91
CA ARG A 245 -7.22 9.09 -4.56
C ARG A 245 -8.69 8.93 -4.17
N VAL A 246 -9.14 7.69 -3.95
CA VAL A 246 -10.51 7.39 -3.55
C VAL A 246 -10.52 7.03 -2.08
N THR A 247 -11.28 7.75 -1.27
CA THR A 247 -11.44 7.47 0.16
C THR A 247 -12.92 7.40 0.50
N GLU A 248 -13.24 6.82 1.67
CA GLU A 248 -14.62 6.69 2.12
C GLU A 248 -15.01 7.79 3.10
N MET A 249 -16.30 8.14 3.09
CA MET A 249 -16.89 8.91 4.17
C MET A 249 -17.17 8.00 5.37
N PHE A 250 -17.26 8.60 6.55
CA PHE A 250 -17.62 7.89 7.77
C PHE A 250 -18.60 8.72 8.61
N TYR A 251 -19.53 8.02 9.26
CA TYR A 251 -20.45 8.61 10.23
C TYR A 251 -19.74 8.87 11.57
N ASP A 252 -19.85 10.08 12.12
CA ASP A 252 -19.16 10.49 13.35
C ASP A 252 -20.12 10.79 14.54
N GLY A 253 -21.39 10.39 14.40
CA GLY A 253 -22.45 10.69 15.37
C GLY A 253 -23.13 12.04 15.13
N ASP A 254 -24.28 12.26 15.78
CA ASP A 254 -25.08 13.50 15.70
C ASP A 254 -25.33 13.93 14.22
N ASP A 255 -25.73 12.99 13.36
CA ASP A 255 -26.00 13.19 11.90
C ASP A 255 -24.83 13.74 11.07
N ALA A 256 -23.60 13.75 11.63
CA ALA A 256 -22.41 14.22 10.93
C ALA A 256 -21.71 13.11 10.15
N TRP A 257 -21.49 13.34 8.86
CA TRP A 257 -20.68 12.53 7.96
C TRP A 257 -19.41 13.28 7.62
N ARG A 258 -18.27 12.60 7.70
CA ARG A 258 -16.96 13.22 7.47
C ARG A 258 -16.17 12.44 6.43
N PHE A 259 -15.30 13.14 5.73
CA PHE A 259 -14.26 12.54 4.89
C PHE A 259 -12.97 13.33 5.02
N ARG A 260 -11.85 12.68 4.73
CA ARG A 260 -10.51 13.25 4.94
C ARG A 260 -9.64 13.09 3.69
N PHE A 261 -8.74 14.03 3.49
CA PHE A 261 -7.75 13.97 2.42
C PHE A 261 -6.39 14.43 2.91
N THR A 262 -5.35 13.67 2.57
CA THR A 262 -3.96 14.00 2.85
C THR A 262 -3.24 14.21 1.54
N GLY A 263 -2.66 15.40 1.36
CA GLY A 263 -1.87 15.70 0.17
C GLY A 263 -0.61 14.84 0.14
N THR A 264 -0.49 13.93 -0.86
CA THR A 264 0.72 13.12 -1.08
C THR A 264 1.64 13.71 -2.15
N ARG A 265 1.17 14.76 -2.84
CA ARG A 265 1.86 15.46 -3.91
C ARG A 265 1.45 16.93 -3.89
N THR A 266 2.42 17.82 -4.11
CA THR A 266 2.17 19.26 -4.23
C THR A 266 1.36 19.57 -5.49
N GLY A 267 0.62 20.67 -5.47
CA GLY A 267 -0.23 21.10 -6.58
C GLY A 267 -1.71 21.13 -6.22
N LYS A 268 -2.54 21.38 -7.23
CA LYS A 268 -3.99 21.50 -7.08
C LYS A 268 -4.66 20.14 -7.23
N TRP A 269 -5.55 19.84 -6.30
CA TRP A 269 -6.46 18.70 -6.31
C TRP A 269 -7.90 19.20 -6.38
N THR A 270 -8.76 18.47 -7.06
CA THR A 270 -10.22 18.64 -7.01
C THR A 270 -10.85 17.37 -6.50
N PHE A 271 -12.07 17.43 -5.97
CA PHE A 271 -12.77 16.23 -5.55
C PHE A 271 -14.26 16.28 -5.86
N GLU A 272 -14.85 15.09 -5.92
CA GLU A 272 -16.29 14.87 -6.01
C GLU A 272 -16.71 13.71 -5.11
N THR A 273 -17.88 13.81 -4.47
CA THR A 273 -18.47 12.77 -3.62
C THR A 273 -19.48 11.92 -4.39
N SER A 274 -19.54 10.64 -4.04
CA SER A 274 -20.48 9.66 -4.60
C SER A 274 -21.16 8.86 -3.51
N SER A 275 -22.48 8.77 -3.55
CA SER A 275 -23.30 7.99 -2.61
C SER A 275 -24.69 7.70 -3.18
N GLU A 276 -25.30 6.60 -2.72
CA GLU A 276 -26.74 6.33 -2.94
C GLU A 276 -27.63 7.23 -2.07
N VAL A 277 -27.08 7.78 -0.98
CA VAL A 277 -27.76 8.79 -0.15
C VAL A 277 -27.60 10.15 -0.84
N SER A 278 -28.71 10.73 -1.26
CA SER A 278 -28.75 11.90 -2.15
C SER A 278 -28.05 13.14 -1.57
N GLU A 279 -28.10 13.26 -0.25
CA GLU A 279 -27.54 14.32 0.57
C GLU A 279 -26.01 14.21 0.69
N LEU A 280 -25.45 13.02 0.49
CA LEU A 280 -23.99 12.77 0.50
C LEU A 280 -23.38 12.79 -0.91
N ASN A 281 -24.21 12.83 -1.95
CA ASN A 281 -23.81 12.65 -3.35
C ASN A 281 -23.58 13.97 -4.09
N GLY A 282 -22.57 14.00 -4.97
CA GLY A 282 -22.31 15.11 -5.89
C GLY A 282 -21.80 16.38 -5.23
N HIS A 283 -21.17 16.29 -4.05
CA HIS A 283 -20.43 17.41 -3.47
C HIS A 283 -19.05 17.52 -4.06
N THR A 284 -18.59 18.73 -4.32
CA THR A 284 -17.35 19.04 -5.01
C THR A 284 -16.49 19.98 -4.18
N GLY A 285 -15.22 20.12 -4.56
CA GLY A 285 -14.33 21.12 -3.97
C GLY A 285 -12.92 21.01 -4.52
N ALA A 286 -12.02 21.85 -3.99
CA ALA A 286 -10.62 21.86 -4.38
C ALA A 286 -9.68 22.00 -3.18
N VAL A 287 -8.44 21.53 -3.35
CA VAL A 287 -7.36 21.64 -2.38
C VAL A 287 -6.07 22.04 -3.09
N THR A 288 -5.38 23.04 -2.57
CA THR A 288 -4.01 23.37 -2.99
C THR A 288 -3.03 22.81 -1.96
N VAL A 289 -2.15 21.91 -2.38
CA VAL A 289 -1.16 21.25 -1.52
C VAL A 289 0.22 21.88 -1.75
N ALA A 290 0.84 22.40 -0.68
CA ALA A 290 2.23 22.85 -0.68
C ALA A 290 3.16 21.81 -0.03
N GLU A 291 4.47 21.98 -0.18
CA GLU A 291 5.45 21.13 0.52
C GLU A 291 5.41 21.43 2.03
N ASN A 292 5.48 20.41 2.87
CA ASN A 292 5.58 20.60 4.32
C ASN A 292 6.93 21.25 4.68
N PRO A 293 6.95 22.42 5.35
CA PRO A 293 8.21 23.08 5.71
C PRO A 293 8.99 22.30 6.78
N SER A 294 8.33 21.45 7.56
CA SER A 294 8.98 20.62 8.56
C SER A 294 9.55 19.36 7.94
N ARG A 295 10.88 19.30 7.83
CA ARG A 295 11.59 18.10 7.36
C ARG A 295 11.49 16.90 8.31
N ASN A 296 10.97 17.07 9.52
CA ASN A 296 10.78 15.98 10.48
C ASN A 296 9.47 15.22 10.24
N ILE A 297 8.49 15.87 9.61
CA ILE A 297 7.23 15.21 9.24
C ILE A 297 7.46 14.47 7.93
N LYS A 298 7.07 13.20 7.92
CA LYS A 298 7.23 12.29 6.78
C LYS A 298 5.89 11.65 6.44
N GLY A 299 5.75 11.17 5.22
CA GLY A 299 4.54 10.53 4.73
C GLY A 299 4.34 9.11 5.24
N PHE A 300 3.70 8.30 4.41
CA PHE A 300 3.34 6.92 4.75
C PHE A 300 4.57 6.02 4.73
N LEU A 301 4.59 5.02 5.62
CA LEU A 301 5.54 3.91 5.51
C LEU A 301 5.11 3.00 4.35
N THR A 302 6.09 2.58 3.58
CA THR A 302 5.94 1.66 2.45
C THR A 302 7.17 0.77 2.35
N HIS A 303 7.46 0.21 1.19
CA HIS A 303 8.63 -0.62 0.97
C HIS A 303 9.15 -0.51 -0.47
N VAL A 304 10.40 -0.90 -0.67
CA VAL A 304 10.99 -1.18 -1.99
C VAL A 304 11.62 -2.57 -1.89
N GLY A 305 11.05 -3.53 -2.62
CA GLY A 305 11.35 -4.95 -2.43
C GLY A 305 11.14 -5.33 -0.95
N ASN A 306 12.14 -5.99 -0.36
CA ASN A 306 12.11 -6.41 1.04
C ASN A 306 12.63 -5.40 2.06
N LYS A 307 12.78 -4.12 1.69
CA LYS A 307 13.20 -3.05 2.60
C LYS A 307 12.06 -2.12 2.92
N TYR A 308 11.89 -1.78 4.19
CA TYR A 308 11.03 -0.69 4.58
C TYR A 308 11.52 0.63 3.96
N ALA A 309 10.56 1.43 3.53
CA ALA A 309 10.78 2.73 2.96
C ALA A 309 9.82 3.75 3.58
N ILE A 310 10.20 5.02 3.51
CA ILE A 310 9.37 6.12 3.96
C ILE A 310 9.29 7.23 2.92
N GLN A 311 8.08 7.74 2.71
CA GLN A 311 7.82 8.90 1.87
C GLN A 311 8.35 10.18 2.51
N VAL A 312 9.09 10.98 1.73
CA VAL A 312 9.78 12.18 2.24
C VAL A 312 9.13 13.46 1.71
N LYS A 313 9.31 13.80 0.43
CA LYS A 313 8.71 15.00 -0.18
C LYS A 313 7.33 14.73 -0.75
N ASP A 314 7.20 13.62 -1.47
CA ASP A 314 5.97 13.14 -2.09
C ASP A 314 5.90 11.61 -2.05
N ASP A 315 4.89 11.03 -2.72
CA ASP A 315 4.67 9.59 -2.75
C ASP A 315 5.69 8.80 -3.59
N LYS A 316 6.53 9.47 -4.39
CA LYS A 316 7.61 8.86 -5.17
C LYS A 316 8.97 9.04 -4.50
N ASP A 317 9.21 10.09 -3.71
CA ASP A 317 10.48 10.29 -2.97
C ASP A 317 10.55 9.38 -1.73
N LEU A 318 11.24 8.23 -1.88
CA LEU A 318 11.32 7.16 -0.89
C LEU A 318 12.72 7.03 -0.33
N ARG A 319 12.79 6.86 0.98
CA ARG A 319 14.04 6.68 1.71
C ARG A 319 14.03 5.38 2.49
N GLY A 320 15.18 4.71 2.56
CA GLY A 320 15.34 3.51 3.39
C GLY A 320 14.96 3.79 4.85
N TYR A 321 14.30 2.82 5.47
CA TYR A 321 13.78 2.92 6.83
C TYR A 321 14.10 1.63 7.60
N LEU A 322 14.39 1.74 8.91
CA LEU A 322 14.54 0.57 9.79
C LEU A 322 13.34 0.51 10.74
N PHE A 323 12.55 -0.56 10.65
CA PHE A 323 11.32 -0.68 11.42
C PHE A 323 11.59 -1.31 12.79
N ASN A 324 11.67 -0.50 13.85
CA ASN A 324 11.87 -1.01 15.21
C ASN A 324 10.76 -0.48 16.14
N ALA A 325 9.82 -1.35 16.49
CA ALA A 325 8.70 -1.04 17.38
C ALA A 325 9.12 -1.10 18.85
N TYR A 326 8.70 -0.10 19.63
CA TYR A 326 8.99 0.00 21.06
C TYR A 326 7.74 -0.26 21.90
N MET A 327 7.85 -1.24 22.78
CA MET A 327 6.79 -1.69 23.68
C MET A 327 7.21 -1.43 25.14
N SER A 328 6.62 -0.42 25.77
CA SER A 328 6.91 -0.03 27.16
C SER A 328 5.85 -0.56 28.13
N ARG A 329 5.71 -1.89 28.29
CA ARG A 329 4.68 -2.50 29.17
C ARG A 329 4.91 -2.34 30.68
N VAL A 330 5.87 -1.50 31.10
CA VAL A 330 6.21 -1.29 32.51
C VAL A 330 5.75 0.08 33.01
N ARG A 331 6.11 1.17 32.31
CA ARG A 331 5.82 2.55 32.76
C ARG A 331 4.71 3.25 32.01
N HIS A 332 4.48 2.87 30.77
CA HIS A 332 3.64 3.63 29.85
C HIS A 332 2.49 2.78 29.31
N PRO A 333 1.36 3.40 28.93
CA PRO A 333 0.24 2.70 28.31
C PRO A 333 0.67 1.93 27.05
N ALA A 334 0.21 0.69 26.94
CA ALA A 334 0.34 -0.13 25.73
C ALA A 334 -1.03 -0.55 25.16
N TYR A 335 -2.10 -0.48 25.96
CA TYR A 335 -3.47 -0.76 25.54
C TYR A 335 -4.23 0.54 25.34
N LEU A 336 -5.14 0.59 24.36
CA LEU A 336 -5.86 1.81 24.00
C LEU A 336 -6.62 2.43 25.19
N ASP A 337 -7.27 1.61 26.01
CA ASP A 337 -8.05 2.06 27.17
C ASP A 337 -7.20 2.62 28.31
N ASP A 338 -5.92 2.24 28.43
CA ASP A 338 -5.01 2.80 29.44
C ASP A 338 -4.72 4.30 29.17
N PHE A 339 -4.90 4.78 27.94
CA PHE A 339 -4.79 6.20 27.61
C PHE A 339 -5.97 7.02 28.17
N GLY A 340 -7.13 6.41 28.33
CA GLY A 340 -8.36 7.04 28.84
C GLY A 340 -9.18 7.76 27.77
N ALA A 341 -10.33 8.31 28.17
CA ALA A 341 -11.29 8.98 27.28
C ALA A 341 -11.05 10.49 27.10
N ASP A 342 -10.26 11.11 27.97
CA ASP A 342 -9.93 12.55 27.91
C ASP A 342 -8.82 12.80 26.89
N LEU A 343 -9.16 13.41 25.76
CA LEU A 343 -8.22 13.62 24.65
C LEU A 343 -7.00 14.49 24.99
N GLN A 344 -7.08 15.36 26.01
CA GLN A 344 -5.94 16.14 26.46
C GLN A 344 -4.97 15.28 27.29
N GLN A 345 -5.51 14.38 28.10
CA GLN A 345 -4.70 13.39 28.82
C GLN A 345 -4.09 12.37 27.87
N VAL A 346 -4.84 11.92 26.86
CA VAL A 346 -4.36 11.03 25.79
C VAL A 346 -3.16 11.65 25.08
N GLN A 347 -3.23 12.92 24.69
CA GLN A 347 -2.11 13.65 24.09
C GLN A 347 -0.87 13.62 25.00
N THR A 348 -1.06 13.93 26.27
CA THR A 348 0.03 13.98 27.27
C THR A 348 0.69 12.61 27.42
N LYS A 349 -0.11 11.54 27.53
CA LYS A 349 0.39 10.16 27.64
C LYS A 349 1.09 9.71 26.37
N ALA A 350 0.53 9.98 25.19
CA ALA A 350 1.15 9.66 23.90
C ALA A 350 2.51 10.33 23.71
N GLY A 351 2.61 11.62 24.06
CA GLY A 351 3.89 12.34 24.06
C GLY A 351 4.91 11.74 25.04
N ALA A 352 4.46 11.29 26.22
CA ALA A 352 5.32 10.60 27.18
C ALA A 352 5.82 9.24 26.66
N CYS A 353 4.96 8.45 25.98
CA CYS A 353 5.36 7.19 25.35
C CYS A 353 6.45 7.40 24.30
N LEU A 354 6.28 8.38 23.40
CA LEU A 354 7.28 8.68 22.37
C LEU A 354 8.59 9.17 22.99
N LYS A 355 8.53 10.01 24.03
CA LYS A 355 9.72 10.48 24.74
C LYS A 355 10.51 9.31 25.36
N ASP A 356 9.81 8.33 25.94
CA ASP A 356 10.41 7.11 26.47
C ASP A 356 11.03 6.24 25.37
N ALA A 357 10.32 6.06 24.25
CA ALA A 357 10.84 5.37 23.07
C ALA A 357 12.14 6.02 22.55
N LEU A 358 12.15 7.35 22.36
CA LEU A 358 13.32 8.11 21.88
C LEU A 358 14.48 8.05 22.87
N ALA A 359 14.19 8.09 24.18
CA ALA A 359 15.21 7.90 25.21
C ALA A 359 15.89 6.53 25.12
N ASN A 360 15.24 5.53 24.52
CA ASN A 360 15.78 4.20 24.29
C ASN A 360 16.19 3.93 22.83
N GLY A 361 16.19 4.94 21.95
CA GLY A 361 16.63 4.79 20.56
C GLY A 361 15.55 4.26 19.60
N PHE A 362 14.28 4.51 19.89
CA PHE A 362 13.15 4.09 19.06
C PHE A 362 12.20 5.25 18.78
N GLU A 363 11.49 5.19 17.65
CA GLU A 363 10.51 6.22 17.25
C GLU A 363 9.14 5.65 16.88
N ILE A 364 8.99 4.33 16.90
CA ILE A 364 7.72 3.64 16.67
C ILE A 364 7.17 3.17 18.01
N VAL A 365 5.99 3.66 18.40
CA VAL A 365 5.31 3.30 19.65
C VAL A 365 4.28 2.22 19.38
N PHE A 366 4.26 1.19 20.23
CA PHE A 366 3.29 0.10 20.14
C PHE A 366 1.94 0.46 20.82
N VAL A 367 0.81 0.12 20.19
CA VAL A 367 -0.54 0.25 20.76
C VAL A 367 -1.39 -0.99 20.44
N HIS A 368 -2.09 -1.52 21.43
CA HIS A 368 -3.00 -2.68 21.31
C HIS A 368 -4.47 -2.25 21.48
N VAL A 369 -5.34 -2.64 20.55
CA VAL A 369 -6.73 -2.14 20.52
C VAL A 369 -7.76 -3.16 21.01
N ASN A 370 -7.85 -4.35 20.43
CA ASN A 370 -8.87 -5.38 20.78
C ASN A 370 -10.31 -4.86 20.65
N ASN A 371 -11.25 -5.37 21.44
CA ASN A 371 -12.65 -4.98 21.37
C ASN A 371 -12.95 -3.52 21.79
N ASN A 372 -11.92 -2.73 22.13
CA ASN A 372 -12.06 -1.28 22.25
C ASN A 372 -12.57 -0.65 20.95
N TRP A 373 -12.35 -1.30 19.79
CA TRP A 373 -12.96 -0.92 18.51
C TRP A 373 -14.48 -0.73 18.59
N PHE A 374 -15.18 -1.55 19.39
CA PHE A 374 -16.64 -1.55 19.52
C PHE A 374 -17.14 -0.90 20.80
N LYS A 375 -16.30 -0.83 21.84
CA LYS A 375 -16.61 -0.18 23.11
C LYS A 375 -15.33 0.14 23.88
N LEU A 376 -14.98 1.42 23.98
CA LEU A 376 -13.80 1.86 24.73
C LEU A 376 -13.88 1.41 26.20
N GLY A 377 -12.78 0.85 26.71
CA GLY A 377 -12.67 0.28 28.05
C GLY A 377 -13.00 -1.22 28.14
N VAL A 378 -13.32 -1.87 27.01
CA VAL A 378 -13.62 -3.31 26.96
C VAL A 378 -12.70 -4.01 25.97
N ARG A 379 -11.94 -5.00 26.42
CA ARG A 379 -10.99 -5.75 25.57
C ARG A 379 -11.57 -7.07 25.06
N GLU A 380 -12.52 -7.64 25.81
CA GLU A 380 -13.14 -8.94 25.55
C GLU A 380 -14.42 -8.84 24.74
N HIS A 381 -14.56 -9.68 23.71
CA HIS A 381 -15.73 -9.67 22.81
C HIS A 381 -17.04 -10.01 23.54
N ASN A 382 -16.99 -10.81 24.61
CA ASN A 382 -18.16 -11.24 25.35
C ASN A 382 -18.60 -10.26 26.47
N LYS A 383 -17.98 -9.08 26.57
CA LYS A 383 -18.31 -8.03 27.55
C LYS A 383 -18.98 -6.81 26.92
N HIS A 384 -19.32 -6.88 25.64
CA HIS A 384 -20.18 -5.93 24.95
C HIS A 384 -21.11 -6.67 23.98
N ASN A 385 -22.17 -5.99 23.53
CA ASN A 385 -23.06 -6.43 22.47
C ASN A 385 -23.08 -5.44 21.29
N SER A 386 -22.14 -4.48 21.27
CA SER A 386 -22.04 -3.50 20.19
C SER A 386 -21.58 -4.16 18.89
N GLU A 387 -22.29 -3.88 17.81
CA GLU A 387 -21.93 -4.22 16.42
C GLU A 387 -21.35 -3.03 15.65
N ASN A 388 -21.34 -1.84 16.27
CA ASN A 388 -20.92 -0.61 15.64
C ASN A 388 -19.58 -0.16 16.22
N PRO A 389 -18.69 0.42 15.39
CA PRO A 389 -17.48 1.05 15.89
C PRO A 389 -17.79 2.11 16.94
N ASP A 390 -16.98 2.21 18.00
CA ASP A 390 -17.08 3.25 19.03
C ASP A 390 -16.35 4.52 18.56
N PRO A 391 -17.05 5.63 18.22
CA PRO A 391 -16.38 6.83 17.71
C PRO A 391 -15.36 7.44 18.68
N LEU A 392 -15.54 7.26 20.00
CA LEU A 392 -14.60 7.76 20.99
C LEU A 392 -13.29 6.97 20.99
N ALA A 393 -13.34 5.65 20.82
CA ALA A 393 -12.13 4.82 20.68
C ALA A 393 -11.28 5.29 19.47
N PHE A 394 -11.93 5.61 18.36
CA PHE A 394 -11.26 6.17 17.18
C PHE A 394 -10.67 7.54 17.45
N ARG A 395 -11.38 8.46 18.12
CA ARG A 395 -10.84 9.77 18.49
C ARG A 395 -9.60 9.66 19.40
N VAL A 396 -9.60 8.70 20.33
CA VAL A 396 -8.43 8.41 21.18
C VAL A 396 -7.25 7.93 20.33
N LEU A 397 -7.45 6.94 19.46
CA LEU A 397 -6.38 6.40 18.62
C LEU A 397 -5.86 7.43 17.61
N GLU A 398 -6.75 8.20 16.97
CA GLU A 398 -6.41 9.34 16.09
C GLU A 398 -5.55 10.35 16.85
N LYS A 399 -5.90 10.67 18.10
CA LYS A 399 -5.13 11.60 18.93
C LYS A 399 -3.73 11.07 19.23
N ILE A 400 -3.59 9.77 19.51
CA ILE A 400 -2.29 9.11 19.73
C ILE A 400 -1.43 9.21 18.47
N ILE A 401 -1.95 8.77 17.32
CA ILE A 401 -1.25 8.78 16.03
C ILE A 401 -0.81 10.19 15.67
N LYS A 402 -1.73 11.17 15.71
CA LYS A 402 -1.43 12.57 15.38
C LYS A 402 -0.36 13.18 16.29
N THR A 403 -0.44 12.90 17.59
CA THR A 403 0.53 13.46 18.55
C THR A 403 1.94 12.92 18.30
N ILE A 404 2.04 11.62 18.02
CA ILE A 404 3.31 10.94 17.78
C ILE A 404 3.89 11.33 16.41
N HIS A 405 3.06 11.35 15.36
CA HIS A 405 3.45 11.72 14.00
C HIS A 405 3.88 13.18 13.88
N ALA A 406 3.19 14.11 14.57
CA ALA A 406 3.60 15.52 14.63
C ALA A 406 4.99 15.73 15.27
N SER A 407 5.52 14.73 15.97
CA SER A 407 6.86 14.73 16.54
C SER A 407 7.86 13.86 15.75
N GLY A 408 7.48 13.39 14.56
CA GLY A 408 8.29 12.54 13.67
C GLY A 408 8.23 11.03 13.97
N GLY A 409 7.54 10.63 15.03
CA GLY A 409 7.36 9.23 15.41
C GLY A 409 6.23 8.52 14.67
N ARG A 410 6.05 7.23 14.93
CA ARG A 410 5.01 6.37 14.32
C ARG A 410 4.33 5.48 15.35
N VAL A 411 3.21 4.90 14.98
CA VAL A 411 2.47 3.94 15.79
C VAL A 411 2.37 2.60 15.08
N HIS A 412 2.75 1.52 15.75
CA HIS A 412 2.42 0.17 15.28
C HIS A 412 1.27 -0.39 16.10
N ILE A 413 0.21 -0.82 15.41
CA ILE A 413 -1.06 -1.22 16.01
C ILE A 413 -1.19 -2.74 15.98
N TRP A 414 -1.53 -3.34 17.11
CA TRP A 414 -2.19 -4.65 17.11
C TRP A 414 -3.69 -4.47 17.14
N ALA A 415 -4.37 -4.98 16.11
CA ALA A 415 -5.82 -4.95 16.02
C ALA A 415 -6.46 -5.90 17.06
N TRP A 416 -5.95 -7.13 17.15
CA TRP A 416 -6.51 -8.21 17.97
C TRP A 416 -5.45 -8.93 18.81
N GLY A 417 -5.88 -9.90 19.62
CA GLY A 417 -5.02 -10.80 20.39
C GLY A 417 -5.45 -12.26 20.21
N ASP A 418 -5.46 -13.00 21.30
CA ASP A 418 -5.80 -14.43 21.39
C ASP A 418 -7.25 -14.66 21.82
N GLU A 419 -7.72 -15.89 21.60
CA GLU A 419 -9.08 -16.28 21.97
C GLU A 419 -9.21 -16.66 23.45
N SER A 420 -8.13 -17.11 24.11
CA SER A 420 -8.19 -17.47 25.54
C SER A 420 -8.63 -16.30 26.41
N ARG A 421 -8.20 -15.07 26.05
CA ARG A 421 -8.61 -13.79 26.65
C ARG A 421 -9.81 -13.15 25.96
N LYS A 422 -10.37 -13.78 24.91
CA LYS A 422 -11.50 -13.28 24.10
C LYS A 422 -11.21 -11.95 23.43
N TRP A 423 -9.95 -11.73 23.05
CA TRP A 423 -9.42 -10.50 22.50
C TRP A 423 -9.49 -10.45 20.96
N THR A 424 -10.45 -11.16 20.39
CA THR A 424 -10.60 -11.44 18.95
C THR A 424 -11.95 -10.89 18.44
N PRO A 425 -12.14 -10.79 17.11
CA PRO A 425 -13.43 -10.47 16.51
C PRO A 425 -14.37 -11.69 16.43
N LYS A 426 -13.96 -12.88 16.87
CA LYS A 426 -14.75 -14.12 16.73
C LYS A 426 -16.12 -14.04 17.42
N GLY A 427 -16.20 -13.35 18.56
CA GLY A 427 -17.45 -13.17 19.30
C GLY A 427 -18.30 -11.98 18.87
N VAL A 428 -17.85 -11.21 17.88
CA VAL A 428 -18.64 -10.11 17.30
C VAL A 428 -19.68 -10.70 16.33
N PRO A 429 -20.91 -10.15 16.23
CA PRO A 429 -21.95 -10.69 15.35
C PRO A 429 -21.49 -10.89 13.89
N GLY A 430 -21.70 -12.13 13.39
CA GLY A 430 -21.22 -12.58 12.09
C GLY A 430 -19.80 -13.15 12.07
N GLY A 431 -19.04 -13.02 13.16
CA GLY A 431 -17.68 -13.54 13.31
C GLY A 431 -16.66 -12.84 12.42
N ILE A 432 -15.51 -13.51 12.22
CA ILE A 432 -14.37 -13.01 11.43
C ILE A 432 -14.80 -12.75 9.99
N ASN A 433 -14.54 -11.56 9.47
CA ASN A 433 -14.98 -11.07 8.16
C ASN A 433 -16.51 -11.05 7.95
N GLY A 434 -17.29 -11.17 9.04
CA GLY A 434 -18.74 -11.01 9.04
C GLY A 434 -19.15 -9.55 8.89
N LYS A 435 -20.46 -9.27 8.89
CA LYS A 435 -21.00 -7.93 8.62
C LYS A 435 -20.44 -6.85 9.56
N ALA A 436 -20.44 -7.11 10.87
CA ALA A 436 -19.95 -6.13 11.85
C ALA A 436 -18.42 -5.95 11.80
N ASP A 437 -17.66 -7.01 11.54
CA ASP A 437 -16.20 -6.93 11.36
C ASP A 437 -15.83 -6.16 10.07
N ARG A 438 -16.48 -6.46 8.93
CA ARG A 438 -16.28 -5.69 7.68
C ARG A 438 -16.70 -4.23 7.80
N ARG A 439 -17.77 -3.94 8.57
CA ARG A 439 -18.17 -2.57 8.92
C ARG A 439 -17.04 -1.86 9.67
N LEU A 440 -16.45 -2.50 10.67
CA LEU A 440 -15.31 -1.97 11.40
C LEU A 440 -14.09 -1.76 10.48
N GLN A 441 -13.74 -2.74 9.64
CA GLN A 441 -12.62 -2.64 8.70
C GLN A 441 -12.75 -1.42 7.77
N ARG A 442 -13.93 -1.23 7.19
CA ARG A 442 -14.26 -0.06 6.35
C ARG A 442 -14.14 1.25 7.13
N TYR A 443 -14.64 1.27 8.36
CA TYR A 443 -14.56 2.44 9.23
C TYR A 443 -13.12 2.77 9.65
N ILE A 444 -12.27 1.76 9.87
CA ILE A 444 -10.81 1.92 10.06
C ILE A 444 -10.18 2.55 8.81
N ALA A 445 -10.47 2.03 7.62
CA ALA A 445 -9.94 2.54 6.37
C ALA A 445 -10.34 4.01 6.12
N ALA A 446 -11.61 4.36 6.36
CA ALA A 446 -12.13 5.72 6.20
C ALA A 446 -11.51 6.72 7.20
N ARG A 447 -11.40 6.32 8.48
CA ARG A 447 -10.94 7.23 9.54
C ARG A 447 -9.44 7.31 9.65
N LEU A 448 -8.76 6.17 9.70
CA LEU A 448 -7.33 6.09 9.98
C LEU A 448 -6.49 6.07 8.69
N GLY A 449 -7.03 5.58 7.58
CA GLY A 449 -6.31 5.51 6.30
C GLY A 449 -5.73 6.86 5.84
N PRO A 450 -6.43 8.00 5.99
CA PRO A 450 -5.85 9.30 5.66
C PRO A 450 -4.74 9.78 6.60
N LEU A 451 -4.55 9.18 7.79
CA LEU A 451 -3.53 9.60 8.74
C LEU A 451 -2.20 8.90 8.43
N ALA A 452 -1.17 9.65 8.07
CA ALA A 452 0.19 9.12 8.02
C ALA A 452 0.68 8.71 9.43
N GLY A 453 1.70 7.86 9.47
CA GLY A 453 2.41 7.55 10.71
C GLY A 453 1.95 6.30 11.47
N TRP A 454 1.30 5.34 10.80
CA TRP A 454 0.98 4.06 11.44
C TRP A 454 1.06 2.84 10.50
N THR A 455 1.28 1.67 11.10
CA THR A 455 1.16 0.32 10.48
C THR A 455 0.35 -0.60 11.40
N MET A 456 -0.15 -1.72 10.90
CA MET A 456 -1.04 -2.59 11.70
C MET A 456 -0.79 -4.08 11.48
N GLY A 457 -0.51 -4.77 12.57
CA GLY A 457 -0.58 -6.22 12.67
C GLY A 457 -1.98 -6.66 13.09
N TYR A 458 -2.46 -7.76 12.50
CA TYR A 458 -3.74 -8.36 12.88
C TYR A 458 -3.74 -8.81 14.35
N GLY A 459 -2.57 -9.20 14.87
CA GLY A 459 -2.38 -9.53 16.29
C GLY A 459 -1.49 -10.74 16.49
N PHE A 460 -1.61 -11.37 17.66
CA PHE A 460 -0.82 -12.52 18.08
C PHE A 460 -1.69 -13.76 18.35
N ASP A 461 -1.03 -14.93 18.45
CA ASP A 461 -1.63 -16.25 18.67
C ASP A 461 -2.79 -16.58 17.69
N LEU A 462 -2.65 -16.10 16.45
CA LEU A 462 -3.66 -16.20 15.39
C LEU A 462 -4.01 -17.64 15.01
N HIS A 463 -3.05 -18.56 15.13
CA HIS A 463 -3.23 -19.98 14.88
C HIS A 463 -4.32 -20.63 15.76
N GLU A 464 -4.68 -20.03 16.89
CA GLU A 464 -5.72 -20.54 17.79
C GLU A 464 -7.14 -20.34 17.25
N TRP A 465 -7.38 -19.35 16.38
CA TRP A 465 -8.74 -18.87 16.12
C TRP A 465 -9.02 -18.37 14.70
N THR A 466 -8.00 -18.20 13.86
CA THR A 466 -8.16 -17.78 12.45
C THR A 466 -7.24 -18.59 11.53
N ASN A 467 -7.31 -18.35 10.22
CA ASN A 467 -6.46 -18.99 9.22
C ASN A 467 -6.01 -18.02 8.12
N THR A 468 -5.03 -18.44 7.33
CA THR A 468 -4.44 -17.63 6.25
C THR A 468 -5.48 -17.13 5.23
N GLY A 469 -6.54 -17.91 4.94
CA GLY A 469 -7.60 -17.48 4.02
C GLY A 469 -8.41 -16.31 4.58
N GLN A 470 -8.84 -16.40 5.84
CA GLN A 470 -9.56 -15.33 6.52
C GLN A 470 -8.71 -14.06 6.67
N LEU A 471 -7.43 -14.22 6.98
CA LEU A 471 -6.48 -13.10 7.09
C LEU A 471 -6.23 -12.41 5.75
N ASN A 472 -6.13 -13.18 4.66
CA ASN A 472 -6.03 -12.62 3.32
C ASN A 472 -7.30 -11.87 2.91
N ASN A 473 -8.48 -12.38 3.25
CA ASN A 473 -9.73 -11.67 2.99
C ASN A 473 -9.79 -10.34 3.75
N TRP A 474 -9.33 -10.30 5.01
CA TRP A 474 -9.20 -9.07 5.78
C TRP A 474 -8.24 -8.08 5.11
N ALA A 475 -7.02 -8.52 4.77
CA ALA A 475 -6.01 -7.65 4.19
C ALA A 475 -6.44 -7.09 2.83
N VAL A 476 -7.01 -7.93 1.95
CA VAL A 476 -7.57 -7.50 0.66
C VAL A 476 -8.67 -6.47 0.86
N TYR A 477 -9.63 -6.76 1.74
CA TYR A 477 -10.74 -5.84 2.00
C TYR A 477 -10.26 -4.50 2.57
N MET A 478 -9.33 -4.49 3.52
CA MET A 478 -8.72 -3.25 4.01
C MET A 478 -8.06 -2.44 2.88
N HIS A 479 -7.26 -3.09 2.03
CA HIS A 479 -6.56 -2.42 0.92
C HIS A 479 -7.49 -1.91 -0.17
N GLU A 480 -8.62 -2.58 -0.43
CA GLU A 480 -9.68 -2.11 -1.34
C GLU A 480 -10.36 -0.82 -0.84
N HIS A 481 -10.42 -0.62 0.47
CA HIS A 481 -11.06 0.54 1.10
C HIS A 481 -10.08 1.65 1.50
N PHE A 482 -8.77 1.40 1.47
CA PHE A 482 -7.76 2.40 1.78
C PHE A 482 -7.56 3.41 0.63
N GLY A 483 -7.85 4.68 0.89
CA GLY A 483 -7.44 5.77 -0.01
C GLY A 483 -5.94 6.05 0.00
N PHE A 484 -5.26 5.65 1.08
CA PHE A 484 -3.81 5.71 1.25
C PHE A 484 -3.36 4.38 1.83
N GLN A 485 -2.42 3.72 1.16
CA GLN A 485 -2.02 2.36 1.50
C GLN A 485 -1.15 2.35 2.77
N HIS A 486 -1.43 1.41 3.67
CA HIS A 486 -0.68 1.19 4.90
C HIS A 486 -0.10 -0.22 4.92
N LEU A 487 1.03 -0.41 5.59
CA LEU A 487 1.60 -1.74 5.74
C LEU A 487 0.79 -2.57 6.75
N LEU A 488 0.28 -3.72 6.31
CA LEU A 488 -0.44 -4.69 7.13
C LEU A 488 0.36 -5.98 7.33
N CYS A 489 0.20 -6.63 8.47
CA CYS A 489 0.79 -7.96 8.72
C CYS A 489 -0.09 -8.86 9.56
N ALA A 490 0.23 -10.15 9.58
CA ALA A 490 -0.41 -11.12 10.45
C ALA A 490 0.64 -12.14 10.91
N ARG A 491 0.92 -12.15 12.21
CA ARG A 491 1.99 -12.96 12.79
C ARG A 491 1.83 -14.45 12.49
N GLY A 492 2.86 -15.07 11.93
CA GLY A 492 2.89 -16.49 11.58
C GLY A 492 2.23 -16.85 10.24
N HIS A 493 1.70 -15.87 9.51
CA HIS A 493 0.92 -16.11 8.29
C HIS A 493 1.41 -15.27 7.10
N LEU A 494 1.45 -15.89 5.93
CA LEU A 494 1.76 -15.21 4.67
C LEU A 494 0.52 -14.50 4.10
N LEU A 495 0.55 -13.16 4.10
CA LEU A 495 -0.46 -12.33 3.44
C LEU A 495 -0.10 -12.10 1.96
N LYS A 496 -1.10 -11.98 1.08
CA LYS A 496 -0.96 -11.72 -0.36
C LYS A 496 -1.21 -10.24 -0.65
N GLY A 497 -0.53 -9.69 -1.63
CA GLY A 497 -0.66 -8.29 -2.06
C GLY A 497 0.62 -7.47 -1.80
N PRO A 498 0.78 -6.32 -2.46
CA PRO A 498 2.03 -5.56 -2.39
C PRO A 498 2.25 -4.93 -1.01
N PHE A 499 1.23 -4.32 -0.40
CA PHE A 499 1.38 -3.54 0.84
C PHE A 499 1.31 -4.36 2.14
N ASN A 500 1.81 -5.60 2.11
CA ASN A 500 1.82 -6.50 3.27
C ASN A 500 3.25 -6.88 3.68
N LEU A 501 3.45 -7.15 4.98
CA LEU A 501 4.72 -7.55 5.57
C LEU A 501 4.72 -9.05 5.88
N ASN A 502 5.88 -9.68 5.83
CA ASN A 502 6.10 -11.01 6.40
C ASN A 502 6.36 -10.88 7.89
N SER A 503 5.39 -11.28 8.71
CA SER A 503 5.50 -11.24 10.17
C SER A 503 5.70 -12.64 10.74
N TYR A 504 6.84 -12.84 11.41
CA TYR A 504 7.29 -14.14 11.91
C TYR A 504 6.83 -14.38 13.34
N ASP A 505 6.45 -15.62 13.63
CA ASP A 505 6.19 -16.11 14.98
C ASP A 505 7.49 -16.57 15.66
N GLY A 506 7.82 -16.06 16.85
CA GLY A 506 9.09 -16.36 17.53
C GLY A 506 9.05 -17.51 18.53
N PHE A 507 8.20 -18.53 18.29
CA PHE A 507 7.99 -19.66 19.21
C PHE A 507 8.36 -21.02 18.62
N GLY A 508 9.00 -21.07 17.44
CA GLY A 508 9.34 -22.33 16.76
C GLY A 508 8.11 -23.19 16.45
N ARG A 509 6.94 -22.57 16.28
CA ARG A 509 5.70 -23.28 15.94
C ARG A 509 5.75 -23.72 14.48
N ASN A 510 4.98 -24.76 14.17
CA ASN A 510 4.76 -25.20 12.80
C ASN A 510 3.75 -24.29 12.08
N VAL A 511 4.17 -23.07 11.75
CA VAL A 511 3.42 -22.05 10.99
C VAL A 511 4.26 -21.57 9.80
N ALA A 512 3.64 -20.87 8.85
CA ALA A 512 4.28 -20.53 7.57
C ALA A 512 5.49 -19.60 7.71
N LEU A 513 5.42 -18.65 8.66
CA LEU A 513 6.48 -17.70 8.96
C LEU A 513 6.86 -17.87 10.43
N THR A 514 7.95 -18.57 10.70
CA THR A 514 8.35 -18.93 12.06
C THR A 514 9.85 -18.73 12.20
N ALA A 515 10.26 -18.17 13.33
CA ALA A 515 11.66 -18.12 13.75
C ALA A 515 11.90 -19.20 14.80
N THR A 516 13.16 -19.42 15.14
CA THR A 516 13.57 -20.22 16.27
C THR A 516 12.83 -19.79 17.54
N ALA A 517 12.55 -20.78 18.40
CA ALA A 517 11.90 -20.49 19.67
C ALA A 517 12.74 -19.49 20.46
N HIS A 518 12.10 -18.39 20.87
CA HIS A 518 12.72 -17.26 21.54
C HIS A 518 13.51 -16.31 20.63
N GLY A 519 13.05 -16.15 19.39
CA GLY A 519 13.65 -15.25 18.40
C GLY A 519 14.71 -15.95 17.55
N PRO A 520 15.30 -15.24 16.58
CA PRO A 520 16.28 -15.83 15.67
C PRO A 520 17.50 -16.35 16.45
N ALA A 521 17.97 -17.53 16.09
CA ALA A 521 19.10 -18.20 16.72
C ALA A 521 20.39 -17.42 16.54
N ASP A 522 20.60 -16.84 15.36
CA ASP A 522 21.77 -16.06 15.00
C ASP A 522 21.49 -15.14 13.79
N TYR A 523 22.52 -14.44 13.33
CA TYR A 523 22.44 -13.59 12.13
C TYR A 523 22.08 -14.36 10.85
N GLN A 524 22.48 -15.63 10.73
CA GLN A 524 22.29 -16.41 9.52
C GLN A 524 20.81 -16.73 9.31
N GLU A 525 20.09 -17.08 10.38
CA GLU A 525 18.63 -17.25 10.33
C GLU A 525 17.93 -15.98 9.83
N ILE A 526 18.33 -14.80 10.34
CA ILE A 526 17.73 -13.52 9.91
C ILE A 526 18.01 -13.25 8.43
N ALA A 527 19.21 -13.58 7.95
CA ALA A 527 19.58 -13.41 6.55
C ALA A 527 18.76 -14.36 5.65
N GLU A 528 18.54 -15.59 6.08
CA GLU A 528 17.74 -16.60 5.38
C GLU A 528 16.25 -16.21 5.31
N ASP A 529 15.68 -15.74 6.42
CA ASP A 529 14.31 -15.22 6.45
C ASP A 529 14.12 -14.04 5.49
N MET A 530 15.07 -13.10 5.49
CA MET A 530 15.07 -11.97 4.56
C MET A 530 15.17 -12.42 3.08
N ASP A 531 15.87 -13.52 2.81
CA ASP A 531 16.02 -14.11 1.47
C ASP A 531 14.84 -14.96 1.02
N GLY A 532 14.02 -15.44 1.97
CA GLY A 532 12.82 -16.21 1.69
C GLY A 532 11.78 -15.43 0.87
N ASP A 533 11.78 -14.09 0.97
CA ASP A 533 10.92 -13.22 0.16
C ASP A 533 11.59 -11.85 -0.07
N LEU A 534 12.07 -11.62 -1.29
CA LEU A 534 12.70 -10.35 -1.68
C LEU A 534 11.69 -9.27 -2.11
N ALA A 535 10.40 -9.62 -2.21
CA ALA A 535 9.37 -8.70 -2.69
C ALA A 535 8.74 -7.87 -1.57
N ARG A 536 8.88 -8.29 -0.31
CA ARG A 536 8.20 -7.67 0.84
C ARG A 536 9.07 -7.60 2.07
N PRO A 537 8.90 -6.55 2.89
CA PRO A 537 9.65 -6.39 4.12
C PRO A 537 9.25 -7.43 5.18
N HIS A 538 10.17 -7.68 6.09
CA HIS A 538 10.06 -8.72 7.12
C HIS A 538 10.04 -8.11 8.52
N LEU A 539 9.37 -8.78 9.46
CA LEU A 539 9.17 -8.32 10.83
C LEU A 539 9.20 -9.50 11.80
N TYR A 540 10.11 -9.49 12.77
CA TYR A 540 9.94 -10.26 14.00
C TYR A 540 9.00 -9.51 14.93
N GLU A 541 7.72 -9.87 14.83
CA GLU A 541 6.66 -9.32 15.68
C GLU A 541 6.62 -10.00 17.06
N GLU A 542 7.58 -10.91 17.34
CA GLU A 542 7.78 -11.45 18.67
C GLU A 542 8.46 -10.43 19.59
N ARG A 543 8.05 -10.45 20.86
CA ARG A 543 8.46 -9.46 21.85
C ARG A 543 9.89 -9.75 22.31
N HIS A 544 10.90 -9.28 21.56
CA HIS A 544 12.33 -9.21 21.92
C HIS A 544 12.56 -8.23 23.10
N SER A 545 11.84 -8.47 24.19
CA SER A 545 11.82 -7.65 25.38
C SER A 545 13.00 -7.98 26.28
N TYR A 546 13.59 -6.94 26.86
CA TYR A 546 14.76 -7.03 27.70
C TYR A 546 14.55 -7.98 28.89
N LYS A 547 15.40 -9.01 29.00
CA LYS A 547 15.37 -10.01 30.09
C LYS A 547 13.97 -10.53 30.43
N ARG A 548 13.12 -10.68 29.41
CA ARG A 548 11.82 -11.34 29.57
C ARG A 548 12.05 -12.81 29.93
N ASP A 549 11.26 -13.31 30.88
CA ASP A 549 11.40 -14.70 31.32
C ASP A 549 11.20 -15.67 30.15
N GLY A 550 12.12 -16.64 30.02
CA GLY A 550 12.21 -17.56 28.88
C GLY A 550 12.84 -17.02 27.59
N PHE A 551 13.15 -15.72 27.48
CA PHE A 551 13.70 -15.10 26.25
C PHE A 551 15.15 -14.60 26.39
N ASN A 552 15.70 -14.53 27.62
CA ASN A 552 17.10 -14.23 27.98
C ASN A 552 17.88 -13.24 27.08
N LEU A 553 17.22 -12.18 26.60
CA LEU A 553 17.86 -11.12 25.82
C LEU A 553 18.43 -10.05 26.74
N ASP A 554 19.74 -10.12 27.02
CA ASP A 554 20.43 -9.12 27.83
C ASP A 554 20.77 -7.85 27.04
N MET A 555 21.60 -6.97 27.61
CA MET A 555 21.90 -5.68 26.98
C MET A 555 22.76 -5.84 25.72
N ASP A 556 23.74 -6.74 25.75
CA ASP A 556 24.59 -7.02 24.59
C ASP A 556 23.78 -7.77 23.52
N GLY A 557 22.92 -8.71 23.91
CA GLY A 557 21.99 -9.40 23.02
C GLY A 557 21.01 -8.45 22.33
N THR A 558 20.36 -7.56 23.09
CA THR A 558 19.42 -6.56 22.52
C THR A 558 20.13 -5.66 21.50
N ARG A 559 21.32 -5.14 21.85
CA ARG A 559 22.11 -4.31 20.93
C ARG A 559 22.52 -5.11 19.70
N ARG A 560 23.06 -6.32 19.85
CA ARG A 560 23.54 -7.13 18.72
C ARG A 560 22.40 -7.52 17.79
N LEU A 561 21.24 -7.88 18.31
CA LEU A 561 20.08 -8.21 17.50
C LEU A 561 19.64 -7.03 16.62
N LEU A 562 19.59 -5.79 17.16
CA LEU A 562 19.32 -4.58 16.36
C LEU A 562 20.32 -4.42 15.20
N TRP A 563 21.61 -4.64 15.47
CA TRP A 563 22.63 -4.58 14.44
C TRP A 563 22.53 -5.75 13.45
N TRP A 564 22.21 -6.96 13.89
CA TRP A 564 22.00 -8.10 13.02
C TRP A 564 20.83 -7.88 12.08
N GLU A 565 19.67 -7.48 12.59
CA GLU A 565 18.48 -7.19 11.79
C GLU A 565 18.73 -6.09 10.75
N SER A 566 19.46 -5.03 11.14
CA SER A 566 19.85 -3.97 10.21
C SER A 566 20.81 -4.47 9.15
N MET A 567 21.88 -5.15 9.55
CA MET A 567 22.93 -5.65 8.65
C MET A 567 22.46 -6.81 7.78
N ALA A 568 21.40 -7.52 8.20
CA ALA A 568 20.75 -8.56 7.42
C ALA A 568 19.90 -7.97 6.28
N GLY A 569 19.88 -6.65 6.11
CA GLY A 569 19.17 -5.99 5.03
C GLY A 569 17.94 -5.21 5.47
N GLY A 570 17.68 -5.09 6.77
CA GLY A 570 16.61 -4.26 7.33
C GLY A 570 15.40 -5.04 7.84
N MET A 571 15.62 -6.20 8.48
CA MET A 571 14.57 -6.91 9.23
C MET A 571 13.99 -5.97 10.29
N GLY A 572 12.67 -5.96 10.45
CA GLY A 572 12.02 -5.21 11.51
C GLY A 572 11.93 -6.01 12.80
N GLY A 573 11.89 -5.33 13.95
CA GLY A 573 11.85 -6.00 15.26
C GLY A 573 11.02 -5.28 16.32
N PHE A 574 10.66 -6.01 17.37
CA PHE A 574 9.90 -5.54 18.53
C PHE A 574 10.74 -5.52 19.80
N TYR A 575 11.02 -4.34 20.33
CA TYR A 575 11.93 -4.12 21.45
C TYR A 575 11.25 -3.42 22.62
N GLY A 576 11.90 -3.44 23.79
CA GLY A 576 11.42 -2.76 24.98
C GLY A 576 11.28 -3.71 26.17
N PHE A 577 10.15 -3.60 26.87
CA PHE A 577 9.96 -4.22 28.18
C PHE A 577 8.64 -4.97 28.24
N TYR A 578 8.68 -6.14 28.88
CA TYR A 578 7.51 -6.88 29.32
C TYR A 578 7.22 -6.55 30.81
N PRO A 579 6.03 -6.82 31.37
CA PRO A 579 5.71 -6.42 32.75
C PRO A 579 6.66 -6.92 33.84
N ASP A 580 7.33 -8.05 33.60
CA ASP A 580 8.33 -8.68 34.48
C ASP A 580 9.78 -8.24 34.17
N SER A 581 9.99 -7.49 33.09
CA SER A 581 11.32 -7.00 32.71
C SER A 581 11.87 -5.99 33.73
N PRO A 582 13.18 -6.06 34.05
CA PRO A 582 13.84 -5.00 34.79
C PRO A 582 13.89 -3.70 33.96
N TYR A 583 13.46 -2.59 34.57
CA TYR A 583 13.39 -1.27 33.93
C TYR A 583 14.19 -0.23 34.74
N PRO A 584 14.93 0.70 34.10
CA PRO A 584 15.13 0.86 32.64
C PRO A 584 16.23 -0.09 32.10
N TYR A 585 16.53 0.01 30.80
CA TYR A 585 17.74 -0.59 30.23
C TYR A 585 18.97 -0.05 31.00
N PRO A 586 19.99 -0.88 31.29
CA PRO A 586 21.17 -0.42 32.01
C PRO A 586 22.05 0.53 31.19
N ASN A 587 22.05 0.38 29.86
CA ASN A 587 22.89 1.16 28.93
C ASN A 587 22.11 1.62 27.68
N PRO A 588 21.05 2.42 27.84
CA PRO A 588 20.18 2.81 26.72
C PRO A 588 20.91 3.65 25.64
N GLU A 589 22.05 4.25 25.97
CA GLU A 589 22.94 4.91 25.00
C GLU A 589 23.40 4.00 23.87
N GLN A 590 23.53 2.69 24.12
CA GLN A 590 23.92 1.71 23.10
C GLN A 590 22.87 1.59 21.99
N LEU A 591 21.59 1.58 22.37
CA LEU A 591 20.46 1.54 21.43
C LEU A 591 20.31 2.88 20.71
N ARG A 592 20.49 4.00 21.43
CA ARG A 592 20.55 5.33 20.81
C ARG A 592 21.70 5.48 19.82
N THR A 593 22.83 4.80 20.02
CA THR A 593 23.95 4.78 19.07
C THR A 593 23.56 4.10 17.77
N HIS A 594 22.83 2.97 17.82
CA HIS A 594 22.25 2.34 16.63
C HIS A 594 21.29 3.29 15.91
N TYR A 595 20.33 3.87 16.63
CA TYR A 595 19.37 4.83 16.07
C TYR A 595 20.07 6.03 15.41
N THR A 596 21.03 6.64 16.12
CA THR A 596 21.77 7.80 15.60
C THR A 596 22.59 7.43 14.37
N PHE A 597 23.24 6.26 14.39
CA PHE A 597 24.06 5.80 13.27
C PHE A 597 23.26 5.62 11.99
N TRP A 598 22.08 4.98 12.08
CA TRP A 598 21.26 4.65 10.91
C TRP A 598 20.24 5.72 10.54
N HIS A 599 19.40 6.13 11.50
CA HIS A 599 18.28 7.05 11.27
C HIS A 599 18.73 8.51 11.21
N THR A 600 19.40 9.00 12.25
CA THR A 600 19.77 10.42 12.33
C THR A 600 20.79 10.81 11.26
N ASN A 601 21.77 9.94 11.00
CA ASN A 601 22.80 10.16 9.98
C ASN A 601 22.47 9.52 8.62
N ASN A 602 21.23 9.05 8.42
CA ASN A 602 20.72 8.63 7.11
C ASN A 602 21.58 7.58 6.37
N ARG A 603 22.03 6.54 7.07
CA ARG A 603 23.00 5.56 6.52
C ARG A 603 22.37 4.31 5.92
N PHE A 604 21.08 4.07 6.17
CA PHE A 604 20.40 2.90 5.61
C PHE A 604 19.77 3.27 4.27
N ARG A 605 20.27 2.69 3.18
CA ARG A 605 19.84 3.00 1.82
C ARG A 605 19.06 1.85 1.18
N LEU A 606 18.19 2.18 0.23
CA LEU A 606 17.37 1.21 -0.50
C LEU A 606 18.20 0.36 -1.47
N ASP A 607 19.28 0.92 -2.00
CA ASP A 607 20.23 0.29 -2.92
C ASP A 607 21.36 -0.49 -2.20
N MET A 608 21.27 -0.68 -0.88
CA MET A 608 22.24 -1.47 -0.13
C MET A 608 21.85 -2.94 -0.05
N HIS A 609 22.80 -3.82 -0.34
CA HIS A 609 22.63 -5.28 -0.28
C HIS A 609 23.58 -5.89 0.75
N ARG A 610 23.23 -7.08 1.27
CA ARG A 610 24.17 -7.87 2.08
C ARG A 610 25.37 -8.24 1.21
N ALA A 611 26.56 -7.89 1.67
CA ALA A 611 27.82 -8.07 0.94
C ALA A 611 28.90 -8.67 1.85
N ASN A 612 28.53 -9.68 2.65
CA ASN A 612 29.39 -10.29 3.66
C ASN A 612 30.70 -10.85 3.07
N ASN A 613 30.74 -11.14 1.77
CA ASN A 613 31.97 -11.50 1.06
C ASN A 613 33.05 -10.40 1.08
N LEU A 614 32.71 -9.15 1.39
CA LEU A 614 33.66 -8.03 1.50
C LEU A 614 34.42 -7.99 2.84
N SER A 615 34.13 -8.90 3.77
CA SER A 615 34.86 -9.00 5.02
C SER A 615 34.84 -10.42 5.58
N ASN A 616 35.97 -10.89 6.09
CA ASN A 616 36.04 -12.14 6.86
C ASN A 616 35.87 -11.91 8.37
N SER A 617 35.66 -10.66 8.81
CA SER A 617 35.63 -10.29 10.22
C SER A 617 34.44 -9.41 10.60
N ALA A 618 33.54 -9.14 9.66
CA ALA A 618 32.40 -8.25 9.86
C ALA A 618 31.23 -8.65 8.95
N ARG A 619 30.03 -8.30 9.39
CA ARG A 619 28.84 -8.27 8.54
C ARG A 619 28.89 -6.99 7.71
N VAL A 620 28.40 -7.04 6.47
CA VAL A 620 28.56 -5.93 5.52
C VAL A 620 27.27 -5.65 4.77
N LEU A 621 26.90 -4.36 4.73
CA LEU A 621 25.95 -3.82 3.77
C LEU A 621 26.71 -2.92 2.79
N SER A 622 26.43 -3.06 1.50
CA SER A 622 27.12 -2.29 0.46
C SER A 622 26.18 -1.99 -0.70
N VAL A 623 26.30 -0.79 -1.27
CA VAL A 623 25.75 -0.51 -2.60
C VAL A 623 26.62 -1.19 -3.67
N PRO A 624 26.10 -1.54 -4.86
CA PRO A 624 26.88 -2.26 -5.87
C PRO A 624 28.21 -1.59 -6.25
N SER A 625 28.26 -0.25 -6.28
CA SER A 625 29.47 0.53 -6.59
C SER A 625 30.52 0.55 -5.47
N LYS A 626 30.21 0.00 -4.29
CA LYS A 626 31.01 0.06 -3.06
C LYS A 626 31.35 1.48 -2.56
N LEU A 627 30.70 2.52 -3.11
CA LEU A 627 30.89 3.89 -2.65
C LEU A 627 30.26 4.16 -1.28
N HIS A 628 29.29 3.34 -0.89
CA HIS A 628 28.65 3.35 0.42
C HIS A 628 28.63 1.94 0.98
N CYS A 629 29.45 1.70 2.01
CA CYS A 629 29.55 0.44 2.72
C CYS A 629 29.38 0.67 4.22
N VAL A 630 28.77 -0.28 4.90
CA VAL A 630 28.78 -0.37 6.36
C VAL A 630 29.34 -1.72 6.76
N PHE A 631 30.30 -1.75 7.67
CA PHE A 631 30.88 -2.95 8.25
C PHE A 631 30.57 -3.00 9.74
N TYR A 632 30.09 -4.14 10.24
CA TYR A 632 29.80 -4.35 11.66
C TYR A 632 30.52 -5.58 12.19
N GLY A 633 31.46 -5.38 13.12
CA GLY A 633 32.23 -6.43 13.76
C GLY A 633 31.98 -6.49 15.27
N GLU A 634 31.76 -7.68 15.81
CA GLU A 634 31.57 -7.91 17.26
C GLU A 634 32.87 -8.31 17.93
N ASN A 635 33.12 -7.79 19.13
CA ASN A 635 34.29 -8.07 19.96
C ASN A 635 35.62 -7.99 19.17
N ALA A 636 35.67 -7.06 18.21
CA ALA A 636 36.70 -6.96 17.20
C ALA A 636 37.90 -6.16 17.72
N SER A 637 39.11 -6.70 17.49
CA SER A 637 40.39 -5.97 17.63
C SER A 637 40.87 -5.37 16.30
N SER A 638 40.23 -5.76 15.20
CA SER A 638 40.46 -5.25 13.84
C SER A 638 39.26 -5.58 12.96
N ILE A 639 39.01 -4.76 11.94
CA ILE A 639 38.01 -5.03 10.90
C ILE A 639 38.69 -5.05 9.53
N HIS A 640 38.55 -6.16 8.82
CA HIS A 640 38.93 -6.31 7.42
C HIS A 640 37.85 -5.69 6.52
N MET A 641 38.26 -4.91 5.52
CA MET A 641 37.38 -4.28 4.55
C MET A 641 37.96 -4.47 3.14
N ASP A 642 37.33 -5.30 2.33
CA ASP A 642 37.63 -5.38 0.92
C ASP A 642 36.87 -4.28 0.16
N LEU A 643 37.59 -3.20 -0.13
CA LEU A 643 37.11 -2.08 -0.94
C LEU A 643 37.68 -2.12 -2.36
N SER A 644 38.25 -3.26 -2.79
CA SER A 644 38.67 -3.44 -4.18
C SER A 644 37.45 -3.34 -5.10
N GLY A 645 37.57 -2.62 -6.22
CA GLY A 645 36.44 -2.35 -7.13
C GLY A 645 35.63 -1.08 -6.81
N MET A 646 35.94 -0.37 -5.73
CA MET A 646 35.40 0.97 -5.50
C MET A 646 35.93 1.95 -6.55
N THR A 647 35.08 2.80 -7.15
CA THR A 647 35.48 3.66 -8.28
C THR A 647 36.32 4.88 -7.87
N SER A 648 36.28 5.28 -6.59
CA SER A 648 37.04 6.40 -6.05
C SER A 648 37.24 6.27 -4.55
N ALA A 649 38.25 6.95 -4.01
CA ALA A 649 38.51 6.91 -2.57
C ALA A 649 37.37 7.56 -1.76
N GLN A 650 36.99 6.95 -0.64
CA GLN A 650 35.83 7.36 0.16
C GLN A 650 36.21 7.70 1.60
N PRO A 651 35.55 8.69 2.24
CA PRO A 651 35.75 8.94 3.66
C PRO A 651 35.21 7.78 4.49
N ALA A 652 35.81 7.53 5.65
CA ALA A 652 35.36 6.50 6.57
C ALA A 652 35.37 6.98 8.02
N ILE A 653 34.34 6.58 8.76
CA ILE A 653 34.19 6.80 10.20
C ILE A 653 33.88 5.49 10.90
N ALA A 654 34.24 5.38 12.17
CA ALA A 654 33.88 4.27 13.05
C ALA A 654 33.10 4.76 14.28
N VAL A 655 32.21 3.92 14.81
CA VAL A 655 31.55 4.13 16.10
C VAL A 655 31.66 2.88 16.97
N ASP A 656 31.92 3.08 18.26
CA ASP A 656 31.84 2.02 19.25
C ASP A 656 30.37 1.83 19.64
N THR A 657 29.79 0.70 19.25
CA THR A 657 28.36 0.44 19.44
C THR A 657 28.00 0.20 20.91
N LYS A 658 28.99 -0.03 21.79
CA LYS A 658 28.80 -0.20 23.24
C LYS A 658 28.76 1.13 24.02
N LYS A 659 28.97 2.26 23.36
CA LYS A 659 29.07 3.58 24.01
C LYS A 659 28.10 4.59 23.41
N GLN A 660 28.01 5.76 24.04
CA GLN A 660 27.32 6.92 23.47
C GLN A 660 27.91 7.28 22.10
N TYR A 661 27.03 7.61 21.16
CA TYR A 661 27.39 7.91 19.78
C TYR A 661 28.52 8.94 19.69
N LYS A 662 29.64 8.51 19.12
CA LYS A 662 30.81 9.35 18.86
C LYS A 662 31.57 8.78 17.68
N GLU A 663 31.68 9.57 16.62
CA GLU A 663 32.43 9.19 15.43
C GLU A 663 33.95 9.32 15.66
N ILE A 664 34.66 8.28 15.25
CA ILE A 664 36.11 8.24 15.16
C ILE A 664 36.46 8.31 13.67
N LYS A 665 37.16 9.36 13.27
CA LYS A 665 37.61 9.51 11.87
C LYS A 665 38.66 8.44 11.58
N ILE A 666 38.40 7.59 10.59
CA ILE A 666 39.40 6.67 10.03
C ILE A 666 40.24 7.41 8.97
N GLY A 667 39.61 8.31 8.21
CA GLY A 667 40.25 9.06 7.12
C GLY A 667 39.63 8.71 5.78
N THR A 668 40.38 8.87 4.69
CA THR A 668 39.94 8.48 3.34
C THR A 668 40.56 7.14 2.98
N LEU A 669 39.72 6.16 2.62
CA LEU A 669 40.11 4.82 2.20
C LEU A 669 40.14 4.74 0.67
N SER A 670 41.22 4.18 0.11
CA SER A 670 41.38 3.94 -1.33
C SER A 670 40.72 2.61 -1.76
N ALA A 671 40.56 2.41 -3.06
CA ALA A 671 39.95 1.22 -3.67
C ALA A 671 40.85 -0.02 -3.61
N LYS A 672 41.08 -0.54 -2.41
CA LYS A 672 41.90 -1.72 -2.12
C LYS A 672 41.42 -2.39 -0.83
N GLU A 673 42.00 -3.53 -0.49
CA GLU A 673 41.79 -4.11 0.84
C GLU A 673 42.42 -3.26 1.94
N HIS A 674 41.70 -3.13 3.06
CA HIS A 674 42.16 -2.46 4.27
C HIS A 674 41.95 -3.34 5.49
N LEU A 675 42.89 -3.29 6.42
CA LEU A 675 42.74 -3.85 7.76
C LEU A 675 42.84 -2.72 8.78
N TRP A 676 41.69 -2.30 9.31
CA TRP A 676 41.67 -1.26 10.33
C TRP A 676 41.83 -1.87 11.72
N LYS A 677 42.89 -1.50 12.44
CA LYS A 677 43.08 -1.89 13.84
C LYS A 677 42.23 -0.99 14.74
N THR A 678 41.36 -1.59 15.52
CA THR A 678 40.48 -0.85 16.43
C THR A 678 41.29 -0.28 17.60
N PRO A 679 40.93 0.88 18.17
CA PRO A 679 41.63 1.45 19.32
C PRO A 679 41.68 0.53 20.55
N TYR A 680 40.67 -0.32 20.71
CA TYR A 680 40.54 -1.36 21.73
C TYR A 680 39.46 -2.34 21.27
N ARG A 681 39.44 -3.52 21.89
CA ARG A 681 38.44 -4.56 21.59
C ARG A 681 37.04 -4.08 22.00
N SER A 682 36.12 -3.99 21.03
CA SER A 682 34.70 -3.66 21.25
C SER A 682 33.87 -4.15 20.06
N ASP A 683 32.57 -3.85 20.07
CA ASP A 683 31.70 -4.04 18.91
C ASP A 683 31.67 -2.74 18.10
N TRP A 684 32.17 -2.77 16.86
CA TRP A 684 32.43 -1.60 16.04
C TRP A 684 31.58 -1.60 14.78
N ALA A 685 31.04 -0.43 14.43
CA ALA A 685 30.46 -0.18 13.11
C ALA A 685 31.31 0.85 12.35
N ILE A 686 31.63 0.57 11.09
CA ILE A 686 32.37 1.45 10.19
C ILE A 686 31.45 1.83 9.04
N ALA A 687 31.28 3.13 8.78
CA ALA A 687 30.65 3.63 7.56
C ALA A 687 31.74 4.15 6.63
N VAL A 688 31.78 3.62 5.40
CA VAL A 688 32.64 4.06 4.30
C VAL A 688 31.74 4.71 3.25
N GLY A 689 32.01 5.96 2.89
CA GLY A 689 31.20 6.73 1.94
C GLY A 689 30.73 8.06 2.50
N ASP A 690 30.43 8.99 1.59
CA ASP A 690 29.77 10.26 1.90
C ASP A 690 28.24 10.07 1.83
N PHE A 691 27.62 9.84 2.99
CA PHE A 691 26.17 9.61 3.11
C PHE A 691 25.33 10.89 3.09
N ASP A 692 25.97 12.06 3.22
CA ASP A 692 25.31 13.38 3.21
C ASP A 692 25.14 13.92 1.79
N LYS A 693 26.00 13.53 0.86
CA LYS A 693 25.73 13.73 -0.56
C LYS A 693 24.52 12.89 -0.95
N ALA A 694 23.47 13.57 -1.41
CA ALA A 694 22.40 12.94 -2.15
C ALA A 694 23.03 12.17 -3.32
N GLY A 695 23.21 10.86 -3.15
CA GLY A 695 23.48 9.97 -4.26
C GLY A 695 22.32 10.07 -5.26
N PRO A 696 22.48 9.57 -6.49
CA PRO A 696 21.48 9.62 -7.57
C PRO A 696 20.20 8.80 -7.29
N ALA A 697 19.75 8.73 -6.03
CA ALA A 697 18.50 8.12 -5.61
C ALA A 697 17.28 8.79 -6.25
N ALA A 698 17.37 10.05 -6.71
CA ALA A 698 16.30 10.70 -7.48
C ALA A 698 16.31 10.38 -8.99
N LYS A 699 17.30 9.63 -9.50
CA LYS A 699 17.34 9.14 -10.89
C LYS A 699 17.35 7.61 -11.02
N LEU A 700 17.42 6.88 -9.90
CA LEU A 700 17.36 5.42 -9.86
C LEU A 700 16.03 4.90 -9.28
N GLN A 701 15.10 5.79 -8.92
CA GLN A 701 13.84 5.41 -8.28
C GLN A 701 12.78 4.85 -9.23
N ASP A 702 12.85 5.19 -10.52
CA ASP A 702 12.04 4.51 -11.54
C ASP A 702 12.69 3.20 -12.04
N SER A 703 13.93 2.92 -11.63
CA SER A 703 14.74 1.81 -12.12
C SER A 703 15.07 0.77 -11.05
N ALA A 704 14.17 0.45 -10.12
CA ALA A 704 14.36 -0.72 -9.26
C ALA A 704 13.86 -1.98 -10.01
N GLY A 705 14.76 -2.64 -10.74
CA GLY A 705 14.48 -3.91 -11.43
C GLY A 705 14.07 -3.81 -12.91
N GLN A 706 14.34 -2.70 -13.59
CA GLN A 706 14.17 -2.57 -15.04
C GLN A 706 15.26 -3.34 -15.80
N ILE A 707 14.94 -3.85 -16.99
CA ILE A 707 15.92 -4.48 -17.88
C ILE A 707 16.75 -3.39 -18.57
N ILE A 708 18.07 -3.48 -18.46
CA ILE A 708 19.01 -2.58 -19.12
C ILE A 708 20.14 -3.38 -19.78
N ALA A 709 20.77 -2.80 -20.80
CA ALA A 709 22.06 -3.29 -21.29
C ALA A 709 23.12 -3.13 -20.20
N ASP A 710 24.00 -4.11 -20.03
CA ASP A 710 25.09 -3.97 -19.06
C ASP A 710 26.18 -3.04 -19.61
N PRO A 711 26.41 -1.86 -19.01
CA PRO A 711 27.44 -0.93 -19.49
C PRO A 711 28.87 -1.46 -19.33
N GLU A 712 29.11 -2.44 -18.46
CA GLU A 712 30.45 -3.04 -18.26
C GLU A 712 30.66 -4.27 -19.17
N HIS A 713 29.57 -4.91 -19.57
CA HIS A 713 29.55 -6.16 -20.34
C HIS A 713 28.42 -6.12 -21.37
N SER A 714 28.53 -5.26 -22.39
CA SER A 714 27.46 -4.97 -23.36
C SER A 714 26.92 -6.19 -24.13
N GLN A 715 27.58 -7.35 -24.01
CA GLN A 715 27.05 -8.62 -24.49
C GLN A 715 25.89 -9.18 -23.67
N TRP A 716 25.66 -8.66 -22.47
CA TRP A 716 24.68 -9.15 -21.52
C TRP A 716 23.72 -8.04 -21.10
N LEU A 717 22.52 -8.46 -20.72
CA LEU A 717 21.52 -7.62 -20.07
C LEU A 717 21.56 -7.85 -18.56
N LYS A 718 21.11 -6.85 -17.80
CA LYS A 718 20.97 -6.95 -16.35
C LYS A 718 19.74 -6.19 -15.87
N ARG A 719 19.37 -6.45 -14.62
CA ARG A 719 18.44 -5.56 -13.92
C ARG A 719 19.21 -4.30 -13.50
N SER A 720 18.55 -3.16 -13.55
CA SER A 720 19.08 -1.87 -13.13
C SER A 720 19.48 -1.80 -11.65
N ASP A 721 19.03 -2.76 -10.83
CA ASP A 721 19.48 -2.98 -9.45
C ASP A 721 20.75 -3.85 -9.34
N GLY A 722 21.33 -4.26 -10.47
CA GLY A 722 22.54 -5.06 -10.56
C GLY A 722 22.32 -6.57 -10.59
N ARG A 723 21.08 -7.07 -10.44
CA ARG A 723 20.81 -8.50 -10.54
C ARG A 723 21.02 -9.04 -11.96
N PRO A 724 21.43 -10.31 -12.11
CA PRO A 724 21.47 -10.96 -13.40
C PRO A 724 20.09 -11.03 -14.05
N PHE A 725 20.07 -10.97 -15.38
CA PHE A 725 18.86 -11.13 -16.16
C PHE A 725 19.11 -12.03 -17.38
N PHE A 726 18.36 -13.13 -17.48
CA PHE A 726 18.36 -14.03 -18.62
C PHE A 726 16.95 -14.15 -19.22
N MET A 727 16.84 -14.25 -20.55
CA MET A 727 15.58 -14.28 -21.28
C MET A 727 15.48 -15.58 -22.08
N CYS A 728 14.40 -16.33 -21.87
CA CYS A 728 14.05 -17.50 -22.67
C CYS A 728 12.54 -17.71 -22.69
N GLY A 729 11.96 -17.87 -23.88
CA GLY A 729 10.53 -18.14 -24.00
C GLY A 729 9.96 -18.08 -25.41
N PRO A 730 8.61 -18.00 -25.50
CA PRO A 730 7.87 -17.92 -26.75
C PRO A 730 8.28 -16.75 -27.65
N GLY A 731 8.48 -17.07 -28.93
CA GLY A 731 8.48 -16.11 -30.05
C GLY A 731 7.08 -15.89 -30.65
N ASP A 732 6.05 -16.54 -30.12
CA ASP A 732 4.69 -16.53 -30.68
C ASP A 732 3.60 -16.54 -29.61
N PRO A 733 2.38 -16.04 -29.90
CA PRO A 733 1.95 -15.54 -31.21
C PRO A 733 2.38 -14.09 -31.45
N GLU A 734 2.96 -13.79 -32.61
CA GLU A 734 3.27 -12.43 -33.06
C GLU A 734 2.04 -11.50 -33.04
N ASP A 735 0.88 -12.07 -33.34
CA ASP A 735 -0.40 -11.38 -33.42
C ASP A 735 -1.05 -11.10 -32.05
N PHE A 736 -0.34 -11.31 -30.93
CA PHE A 736 -0.84 -11.21 -29.56
C PHE A 736 -1.80 -10.03 -29.33
N LEU A 737 -1.40 -8.82 -29.74
CA LEU A 737 -2.18 -7.59 -29.56
C LEU A 737 -3.49 -7.55 -30.36
N TYR A 738 -3.62 -8.41 -31.37
CA TYR A 738 -4.70 -8.44 -32.35
C TYR A 738 -5.57 -9.70 -32.28
N ARG A 739 -5.35 -10.58 -31.29
CA ARG A 739 -6.17 -11.80 -31.14
C ARG A 739 -7.61 -11.49 -30.75
N GLY A 740 -8.52 -12.32 -31.25
CA GLY A 740 -9.94 -12.26 -30.94
C GLY A 740 -10.75 -11.29 -31.80
N THR A 741 -12.00 -11.08 -31.42
CA THR A 741 -12.96 -10.28 -32.21
C THR A 741 -12.74 -8.79 -32.03
N LEU A 742 -12.63 -8.05 -33.14
CA LEU A 742 -12.57 -6.59 -33.18
C LEU A 742 -13.89 -5.95 -32.74
N ARG A 743 -13.81 -4.94 -31.87
CA ARG A 743 -14.93 -4.12 -31.42
C ARG A 743 -15.00 -2.79 -32.18
N PRO A 744 -16.15 -2.09 -32.14
CA PRO A 744 -16.31 -0.79 -32.80
C PRO A 744 -15.36 0.31 -32.32
N ASP A 745 -14.84 0.21 -31.09
CA ASP A 745 -13.87 1.13 -30.47
C ASP A 745 -12.40 0.75 -30.78
N GLY A 746 -12.17 -0.15 -31.73
CA GLY A 746 -10.83 -0.61 -32.11
C GLY A 746 -10.24 -1.68 -31.17
N THR A 747 -10.77 -1.86 -29.95
CA THR A 747 -10.31 -2.88 -29.00
C THR A 747 -10.71 -4.29 -29.41
N ARG A 748 -10.15 -5.32 -28.75
CA ARG A 748 -10.43 -6.73 -29.06
C ARG A 748 -10.90 -7.58 -27.89
N THR A 749 -11.65 -8.64 -28.20
CA THR A 749 -12.01 -9.71 -27.26
C THR A 749 -11.35 -11.02 -27.65
N GLY A 750 -10.15 -11.26 -27.10
CA GLY A 750 -9.39 -12.49 -27.28
C GLY A 750 -9.00 -13.14 -25.96
N ASP A 751 -8.03 -14.05 -26.05
CA ASP A 751 -7.50 -14.91 -24.98
C ASP A 751 -6.17 -14.40 -24.39
N GLN A 752 -5.76 -13.15 -24.68
CA GLN A 752 -4.47 -12.57 -24.26
C GLN A 752 -4.18 -12.74 -22.77
N SER A 753 -5.17 -12.48 -21.92
CA SER A 753 -5.04 -12.67 -20.46
C SER A 753 -4.81 -14.14 -20.08
N ASP A 754 -5.46 -15.07 -20.78
CA ASP A 754 -5.28 -16.52 -20.55
C ASP A 754 -3.89 -16.98 -20.97
N LEU A 755 -3.34 -16.41 -22.05
CA LEU A 755 -1.95 -16.66 -22.47
C LEU A 755 -0.95 -16.16 -21.43
N ILE A 756 -1.12 -14.93 -20.93
CA ILE A 756 -0.30 -14.36 -19.83
C ILE A 756 -0.38 -15.25 -18.58
N ASP A 757 -1.58 -15.73 -18.23
CA ASP A 757 -1.77 -16.59 -17.06
C ASP A 757 -1.24 -18.01 -17.27
N LYS A 758 -1.23 -18.54 -18.50
CA LYS A 758 -0.62 -19.84 -18.81
C LYS A 758 0.89 -19.85 -18.56
N MET A 759 1.56 -18.73 -18.86
CA MET A 759 2.99 -18.52 -18.59
C MET A 759 3.32 -18.57 -17.09
N LYS A 760 2.35 -18.30 -16.23
CA LYS A 760 2.53 -18.27 -14.77
C LYS A 760 3.06 -19.58 -14.20
N GLY A 761 4.14 -19.45 -13.42
CA GLY A 761 4.79 -20.56 -12.72
C GLY A 761 5.59 -21.50 -13.62
N THR A 762 5.76 -21.17 -14.90
CA THR A 762 6.65 -21.91 -15.81
C THR A 762 8.09 -21.43 -15.69
N GLY A 763 8.26 -20.10 -15.59
CA GLY A 763 9.54 -19.41 -15.58
C GLY A 763 10.02 -18.98 -16.97
N ALA A 764 9.35 -19.36 -18.05
CA ALA A 764 9.51 -18.68 -19.33
C ALA A 764 9.09 -17.22 -19.15
N ASN A 765 9.85 -16.29 -19.73
CA ASN A 765 9.79 -14.89 -19.30
C ASN A 765 9.82 -13.87 -20.44
N CYS A 766 9.41 -14.21 -21.65
CA CYS A 766 9.23 -13.24 -22.73
C CYS A 766 8.01 -13.56 -23.59
N ILE A 767 7.46 -12.53 -24.23
CA ILE A 767 6.45 -12.61 -25.29
C ILE A 767 6.85 -11.66 -26.40
N TYR A 768 6.79 -12.17 -27.61
CA TYR A 768 7.04 -11.49 -28.87
C TYR A 768 5.74 -10.88 -29.40
N LEU A 769 5.69 -9.57 -29.67
CA LEU A 769 4.46 -8.92 -30.12
C LEU A 769 4.72 -7.64 -30.92
N MET A 770 3.80 -7.28 -31.82
CA MET A 770 4.01 -6.20 -32.79
C MET A 770 2.93 -5.12 -32.73
N ALA A 771 3.35 -3.86 -32.71
CA ALA A 771 2.46 -2.70 -32.77
C ALA A 771 1.77 -2.56 -34.12
N ILE A 772 2.46 -2.76 -35.26
CA ILE A 772 1.84 -2.64 -36.59
C ILE A 772 2.20 -3.87 -37.42
N ARG A 773 1.18 -4.67 -37.74
CA ARG A 773 1.27 -5.82 -38.65
C ARG A 773 0.68 -5.56 -40.03
N SER A 774 -0.14 -4.51 -40.14
CA SER A 774 -0.77 -4.08 -41.39
C SER A 774 0.17 -3.24 -42.28
N HIS A 775 -0.36 -2.70 -43.39
CA HIS A 775 0.38 -1.79 -44.30
C HIS A 775 1.57 -2.44 -45.02
N GLY A 776 1.53 -3.75 -45.24
CA GLY A 776 2.53 -4.49 -46.00
C GLY A 776 3.11 -5.69 -45.25
N GLY A 777 3.02 -5.71 -43.91
CA GLY A 777 3.35 -6.88 -43.10
C GLY A 777 2.26 -7.96 -43.11
N ASP A 778 2.38 -8.91 -42.19
CA ASP A 778 1.62 -10.17 -42.17
C ASP A 778 0.20 -10.05 -41.59
N GLY A 779 -0.14 -8.90 -41.00
CA GLY A 779 -1.46 -8.62 -40.45
C GLY A 779 -2.48 -8.10 -41.46
N ASP A 780 -3.76 -8.34 -41.18
CA ASP A 780 -4.83 -7.73 -41.96
C ASP A 780 -4.92 -6.21 -41.73
N LYS A 781 -5.76 -5.50 -42.50
CA LYS A 781 -5.92 -4.03 -42.43
C LYS A 781 -6.29 -3.48 -41.03
N THR A 782 -6.72 -4.32 -40.11
CA THR A 782 -7.14 -3.98 -38.74
C THR A 782 -6.05 -4.18 -37.69
N HIS A 783 -4.86 -4.68 -38.10
CA HIS A 783 -3.73 -4.92 -37.20
C HIS A 783 -2.82 -3.68 -37.13
N ASN A 784 -3.37 -2.62 -36.53
CA ASN A 784 -2.69 -1.37 -36.18
C ASN A 784 -3.51 -0.64 -35.10
N PRO A 785 -2.89 0.28 -34.34
CA PRO A 785 -3.57 1.01 -33.27
C PRO A 785 -4.18 2.33 -33.75
N PHE A 786 -4.44 2.53 -35.04
CA PHE A 786 -4.97 3.81 -35.53
C PHE A 786 -6.50 3.87 -35.41
N ILE A 787 -7.05 5.07 -35.17
CA ILE A 787 -8.49 5.30 -35.07
C ILE A 787 -9.17 4.87 -36.38
N ASN A 788 -10.10 3.92 -36.30
CA ASN A 788 -10.74 3.28 -37.47
C ASN A 788 -9.74 2.66 -38.48
N HIS A 789 -8.55 2.28 -38.01
CA HIS A 789 -7.45 1.77 -38.83
C HIS A 789 -6.96 2.73 -39.92
N ASP A 790 -7.12 4.02 -39.69
CA ASP A 790 -6.73 5.09 -40.60
C ASP A 790 -5.60 5.92 -39.98
N VAL A 791 -4.40 5.79 -40.55
CA VAL A 791 -3.17 6.47 -40.10
C VAL A 791 -3.38 7.98 -39.95
N SER A 792 -4.21 8.59 -40.81
CA SER A 792 -4.44 10.04 -40.81
C SER A 792 -5.24 10.54 -39.59
N LYS A 793 -5.87 9.64 -38.84
CA LYS A 793 -6.70 9.97 -37.67
C LYS A 793 -5.94 9.89 -36.34
N GLY A 794 -4.68 9.44 -36.36
CA GLY A 794 -3.87 9.27 -35.16
C GLY A 794 -4.15 7.96 -34.42
N ILE A 795 -3.47 7.78 -33.28
CA ILE A 795 -3.54 6.56 -32.47
C ILE A 795 -4.84 6.54 -31.64
N ASP A 796 -5.45 5.37 -31.57
CA ASP A 796 -6.67 5.11 -30.80
C ASP A 796 -6.34 4.94 -29.31
N PRO A 797 -6.79 5.86 -28.43
CA PRO A 797 -6.50 5.78 -27.00
C PRO A 797 -7.13 4.55 -26.34
N ASP A 798 -8.28 4.05 -26.82
CA ASP A 798 -8.95 2.90 -26.23
C ASP A 798 -8.14 1.61 -26.49
N VAL A 799 -7.49 1.52 -27.66
CA VAL A 799 -6.56 0.43 -27.98
C VAL A 799 -5.32 0.49 -27.07
N LEU A 800 -4.75 1.67 -26.84
CA LEU A 800 -3.60 1.81 -25.93
C LEU A 800 -3.98 1.54 -24.47
N ASP A 801 -5.18 1.89 -24.03
CA ASP A 801 -5.70 1.55 -22.70
C ASP A 801 -5.88 0.03 -22.53
N GLN A 802 -6.28 -0.67 -23.58
CA GLN A 802 -6.33 -2.13 -23.58
C GLN A 802 -4.93 -2.75 -23.52
N TRP A 803 -3.98 -2.28 -24.32
CA TRP A 803 -2.59 -2.78 -24.30
C TRP A 803 -1.92 -2.54 -22.95
N GLU A 804 -2.16 -1.37 -22.34
CA GLU A 804 -1.66 -1.03 -21.00
C GLU A 804 -2.10 -2.05 -19.95
N THR A 805 -3.32 -2.60 -20.08
CA THR A 805 -3.80 -3.66 -19.18
C THR A 805 -2.95 -4.92 -19.31
N TRP A 806 -2.65 -5.35 -20.54
CA TRP A 806 -1.83 -6.55 -20.76
C TRP A 806 -0.37 -6.34 -20.37
N PHE A 807 0.23 -5.20 -20.75
CA PHE A 807 1.61 -4.87 -20.42
C PHE A 807 1.82 -4.73 -18.92
N THR A 808 0.88 -4.12 -18.20
CA THR A 808 0.89 -4.09 -16.73
C THR A 808 0.89 -5.51 -16.13
N GLU A 809 0.08 -6.42 -16.67
CA GLU A 809 0.00 -7.78 -16.16
C GLU A 809 1.24 -8.61 -16.49
N MET A 810 1.87 -8.38 -17.65
CA MET A 810 3.18 -8.94 -18.02
C MET A 810 4.29 -8.42 -17.10
N ASP A 811 4.37 -7.09 -16.88
CA ASP A 811 5.38 -6.46 -16.02
C ASP A 811 5.32 -6.99 -14.59
N LYS A 812 4.11 -7.07 -14.01
CA LYS A 812 3.88 -7.66 -12.68
C LYS A 812 4.35 -9.11 -12.56
N ARG A 813 4.39 -9.85 -13.67
CA ARG A 813 4.75 -11.28 -13.73
C ARG A 813 6.20 -11.50 -14.19
N ASN A 814 7.00 -10.45 -14.38
CA ASN A 814 8.35 -10.50 -14.95
C ASN A 814 8.37 -11.17 -16.34
N ILE A 815 7.33 -10.92 -17.15
CA ILE A 815 7.30 -11.32 -18.55
C ILE A 815 7.78 -10.14 -19.38
N VAL A 816 8.83 -10.36 -20.17
CA VAL A 816 9.39 -9.37 -21.09
C VAL A 816 8.39 -9.11 -22.21
N ILE A 817 8.05 -7.84 -22.37
CA ILE A 817 7.30 -7.30 -23.49
C ILE A 817 8.34 -6.99 -24.58
N TYR A 818 8.48 -7.88 -25.55
CA TYR A 818 9.36 -7.66 -26.69
C TYR A 818 8.56 -7.02 -27.83
N LEU A 819 8.49 -5.69 -27.82
CA LEU A 819 7.55 -4.92 -28.63
C LEU A 819 8.20 -4.43 -29.93
N PHE A 820 7.85 -5.07 -31.04
CA PHE A 820 8.18 -4.62 -32.38
C PHE A 820 7.31 -3.43 -32.77
N LEU A 821 7.89 -2.36 -33.32
CA LEU A 821 7.08 -1.26 -33.87
C LEU A 821 6.46 -1.64 -35.21
N TYR A 822 7.23 -2.33 -36.06
CA TYR A 822 6.85 -2.70 -37.41
C TYR A 822 7.16 -4.18 -37.69
N ASP A 823 6.16 -4.87 -38.22
CA ASP A 823 6.23 -6.20 -38.82
C ASP A 823 6.88 -6.13 -40.21
N ASP A 824 7.79 -7.04 -40.54
CA ASP A 824 8.37 -7.31 -41.87
C ASP A 824 8.32 -6.16 -42.89
N SER A 825 7.46 -6.32 -43.90
CA SER A 825 7.25 -5.42 -45.03
C SER A 825 6.35 -4.23 -44.70
N ALA A 826 5.95 -4.02 -43.44
CA ALA A 826 5.07 -2.94 -43.03
C ALA A 826 5.69 -1.57 -43.34
N ARG A 827 4.99 -0.81 -44.19
CA ARG A 827 5.46 0.50 -44.68
C ARG A 827 4.39 1.56 -44.60
N VAL A 828 4.18 2.03 -43.38
CA VAL A 828 3.18 3.05 -43.03
C VAL A 828 3.53 4.42 -43.63
N TRP A 829 4.76 4.90 -43.41
CA TRP A 829 5.22 6.22 -43.88
C TRP A 829 6.33 6.12 -44.92
N ARG A 830 6.13 6.77 -46.08
CA ARG A 830 7.05 6.73 -47.23
C ARG A 830 8.02 7.92 -47.27
N THR A 831 8.76 8.13 -46.17
CA THR A 831 9.66 9.30 -45.98
C THR A 831 11.13 9.03 -46.31
N GLY A 832 11.45 7.87 -46.88
CA GLY A 832 12.82 7.44 -47.16
C GLY A 832 13.56 7.11 -45.87
N ASP A 833 14.80 7.60 -45.72
CA ASP A 833 15.61 7.39 -44.51
C ASP A 833 15.22 8.31 -43.33
N ARG A 834 14.35 9.29 -43.53
CA ARG A 834 13.96 10.26 -42.49
C ARG A 834 12.78 9.75 -41.67
N VAL A 835 12.81 9.96 -40.36
CA VAL A 835 11.60 9.89 -39.51
C VAL A 835 10.80 11.16 -39.74
N GLY A 836 9.63 11.01 -40.36
CA GLY A 836 8.70 12.12 -40.60
C GLY A 836 7.97 12.49 -39.31
N GLU A 837 7.33 13.66 -39.29
CA GLU A 837 6.62 14.16 -38.10
C GLU A 837 5.52 13.19 -37.61
N GLU A 838 4.75 12.60 -38.52
CA GLU A 838 3.68 11.66 -38.17
C GLU A 838 4.21 10.38 -37.52
N GLU A 839 5.29 9.82 -38.06
CA GLU A 839 5.94 8.64 -37.51
C GLU A 839 6.64 8.95 -36.18
N LYS A 840 7.28 10.12 -36.09
CA LYS A 840 7.86 10.60 -34.83
C LYS A 840 6.79 10.69 -33.75
N ASN A 841 5.65 11.29 -34.06
CA ASN A 841 4.51 11.37 -33.16
C ASN A 841 4.00 9.98 -32.78
N PHE A 842 3.96 9.03 -33.71
CA PHE A 842 3.61 7.64 -33.41
C PHE A 842 4.59 7.00 -32.42
N ILE A 843 5.90 7.05 -32.71
CA ILE A 843 6.95 6.50 -31.85
C ILE A 843 6.88 7.13 -30.46
N HIS A 844 6.89 8.46 -30.39
CA HIS A 844 6.88 9.19 -29.11
C HIS A 844 5.61 8.92 -28.32
N THR A 845 4.45 8.75 -28.98
CA THR A 845 3.21 8.39 -28.27
C THR A 845 3.31 7.00 -27.65
N LEU A 846 3.81 6.00 -28.36
CA LEU A 846 3.99 4.66 -27.79
C LEU A 846 5.03 4.65 -26.67
N VAL A 847 6.17 5.32 -26.87
CA VAL A 847 7.24 5.40 -25.87
C VAL A 847 6.73 6.07 -24.60
N ASN A 848 6.21 7.30 -24.70
CA ASN A 848 5.66 8.03 -23.55
C ASN A 848 4.51 7.27 -22.85
N ARG A 849 3.80 6.41 -23.60
CA ARG A 849 2.70 5.62 -23.03
C ARG A 849 3.19 4.41 -22.24
N PHE A 850 4.29 3.79 -22.61
CA PHE A 850 4.68 2.47 -22.10
C PHE A 850 6.06 2.42 -21.44
N GLU A 851 6.87 3.49 -21.47
CA GLU A 851 8.19 3.55 -20.84
C GLU A 851 8.17 3.30 -19.31
N HIS A 852 7.03 3.39 -18.64
CA HIS A 852 6.98 3.05 -17.21
C HIS A 852 7.06 1.53 -16.92
N HIS A 853 6.95 0.67 -17.94
CA HIS A 853 7.02 -0.80 -17.77
C HIS A 853 8.45 -1.30 -17.71
N ARG A 854 8.84 -1.93 -16.60
CA ARG A 854 10.23 -2.33 -16.31
C ARG A 854 10.73 -3.51 -17.15
N ASN A 855 9.83 -4.34 -17.65
CA ASN A 855 10.13 -5.52 -18.45
C ASN A 855 9.89 -5.26 -19.95
N LEU A 856 10.27 -4.09 -20.46
CA LEU A 856 10.06 -3.70 -21.86
C LEU A 856 11.38 -3.70 -22.65
N ILE A 857 11.34 -4.25 -23.86
CA ILE A 857 12.39 -4.12 -24.88
C ILE A 857 11.73 -3.59 -26.14
N TRP A 858 12.21 -2.45 -26.64
CA TRP A 858 11.73 -1.88 -27.90
C TRP A 858 12.45 -2.55 -29.06
N CYS A 859 11.74 -3.21 -29.98
CA CYS A 859 12.33 -3.68 -31.22
C CYS A 859 11.84 -2.81 -32.39
N ILE A 860 12.76 -2.33 -33.21
CA ILE A 860 12.42 -1.35 -34.26
C ILE A 860 11.56 -1.98 -35.35
N ALA A 861 12.01 -3.11 -35.86
CA ALA A 861 11.31 -3.88 -36.87
C ALA A 861 11.73 -5.35 -36.76
N GLU A 862 10.85 -6.25 -37.21
CA GLU A 862 11.13 -7.67 -37.35
C GLU A 862 12.14 -7.89 -38.47
N GLU A 863 11.75 -8.17 -39.71
CA GLU A 863 12.74 -8.30 -40.79
C GLU A 863 13.06 -6.94 -41.43
N TYR A 864 13.83 -6.09 -40.72
CA TYR A 864 13.99 -4.68 -41.09
C TYR A 864 14.36 -4.43 -42.56
N GLN A 865 15.11 -5.36 -43.18
CA GLN A 865 15.63 -5.24 -44.53
C GLN A 865 14.54 -5.27 -45.61
N GLU A 866 13.35 -5.76 -45.29
CA GLU A 866 12.24 -5.81 -46.22
C GLU A 866 11.67 -4.42 -46.53
N ALA A 867 11.55 -3.55 -45.51
CA ALA A 867 10.93 -2.24 -45.64
C ALA A 867 11.89 -1.05 -45.40
N LEU A 868 12.96 -1.24 -44.61
CA LEU A 868 13.80 -0.19 -44.05
C LEU A 868 15.28 -0.35 -44.45
N SER A 869 15.98 0.78 -44.61
CA SER A 869 17.43 0.79 -44.73
C SER A 869 18.10 0.77 -43.34
N ALA A 870 19.38 0.38 -43.25
CA ALA A 870 20.11 0.49 -41.99
C ALA A 870 20.16 1.94 -41.46
N LYS A 871 20.24 2.94 -42.35
CA LYS A 871 20.20 4.36 -41.95
C LYS A 871 18.84 4.74 -41.37
N ARG A 872 17.76 4.18 -41.94
CA ARG A 872 16.40 4.37 -41.46
C ARG A 872 16.20 3.82 -40.06
N VAL A 873 16.69 2.60 -39.80
CA VAL A 873 16.69 1.96 -38.47
C VAL A 873 17.41 2.83 -37.44
N LYS A 874 18.62 3.32 -37.75
CA LYS A 874 19.38 4.21 -36.83
C LYS A 874 18.61 5.46 -36.46
N ASN A 875 17.91 6.07 -37.41
CA ASN A 875 17.12 7.26 -37.15
C ASN A 875 15.89 6.96 -36.28
N ILE A 876 15.25 5.81 -36.45
CA ILE A 876 14.14 5.36 -35.57
C ILE A 876 14.67 5.07 -34.16
N ALA A 877 15.81 4.37 -34.04
CA ALA A 877 16.47 4.10 -32.76
C ALA A 877 16.78 5.39 -31.99
N ALA A 878 17.26 6.42 -32.69
CA ALA A 878 17.53 7.73 -32.11
C ALA A 878 16.25 8.42 -31.61
N GLU A 879 15.12 8.29 -32.32
CA GLU A 879 13.85 8.85 -31.88
C GLU A 879 13.29 8.11 -30.64
N ILE A 880 13.35 6.77 -30.61
CA ILE A 880 13.00 5.98 -29.42
C ILE A 880 13.87 6.42 -28.23
N ARG A 881 15.19 6.43 -28.39
CA ARG A 881 16.13 6.85 -27.32
C ARG A 881 15.89 8.28 -26.86
N SER A 882 15.46 9.18 -27.75
CA SER A 882 15.17 10.57 -27.40
C SER A 882 13.88 10.76 -26.62
N ALA A 883 12.93 9.84 -26.76
CA ALA A 883 11.63 9.88 -26.09
C ALA A 883 11.62 9.06 -24.79
N ASP A 884 12.43 8.00 -24.69
CA ASP A 884 12.44 7.07 -23.56
C ASP A 884 13.29 7.61 -22.40
N ASP A 885 12.62 8.12 -21.36
CA ASP A 885 13.24 8.68 -20.15
C ASP A 885 13.83 7.60 -19.22
N HIS A 886 13.52 6.33 -19.48
CA HIS A 886 13.89 5.18 -18.65
C HIS A 886 15.03 4.36 -19.23
N ASN A 887 15.51 4.67 -20.44
CA ASN A 887 16.66 4.03 -21.07
C ASN A 887 16.47 2.51 -21.24
N HIS A 888 15.34 2.08 -21.81
CA HIS A 888 15.12 0.68 -22.14
C HIS A 888 16.13 0.17 -23.17
N VAL A 889 16.24 -1.16 -23.22
CA VAL A 889 16.97 -1.86 -24.28
C VAL A 889 16.24 -1.62 -25.60
N ILE A 890 16.99 -1.17 -26.61
CA ILE A 890 16.49 -1.05 -27.99
C ILE A 890 17.12 -2.15 -28.83
N ALA A 891 16.28 -2.85 -29.58
CA ALA A 891 16.65 -3.96 -30.42
C ALA A 891 16.29 -3.74 -31.89
N VAL A 892 16.91 -4.54 -32.76
CA VAL A 892 16.54 -4.67 -34.16
C VAL A 892 16.67 -6.14 -34.56
N HIS A 893 15.67 -6.65 -35.27
CA HIS A 893 15.72 -7.97 -35.87
C HIS A 893 16.12 -7.86 -37.34
N LYS A 894 16.78 -8.90 -37.87
CA LYS A 894 17.34 -8.91 -39.23
C LYS A 894 16.99 -10.23 -39.92
N LEU A 895 16.54 -10.11 -41.17
CA LEU A 895 16.34 -11.24 -42.08
C LEU A 895 17.60 -12.12 -42.15
N ASN A 896 17.39 -13.43 -42.19
CA ASN A 896 18.34 -14.52 -41.98
C ASN A 896 19.84 -14.16 -42.10
N GLY A 897 20.56 -14.19 -40.99
CA GLY A 897 21.99 -13.90 -40.94
C GLY A 897 22.55 -13.67 -39.54
N LEU A 898 23.88 -13.75 -39.43
CA LEU A 898 24.63 -13.59 -38.17
C LEU A 898 25.43 -12.27 -38.09
N ASP A 899 25.49 -11.53 -39.20
CA ASP A 899 26.29 -10.31 -39.34
C ASP A 899 25.42 -9.08 -39.09
N PHE A 900 25.80 -8.28 -38.10
CA PHE A 900 25.16 -6.98 -37.77
C PHE A 900 26.18 -5.84 -37.79
N SER A 901 27.26 -6.00 -38.56
CA SER A 901 28.35 -5.01 -38.65
C SER A 901 27.87 -3.61 -39.06
N GLU A 902 26.74 -3.49 -39.75
CA GLU A 902 26.13 -2.21 -40.10
C GLU A 902 25.65 -1.39 -38.89
N PHE A 903 25.40 -2.05 -37.75
CA PHE A 903 24.95 -1.44 -36.48
C PHE A 903 25.98 -1.57 -35.35
N ALA A 904 27.12 -2.24 -35.57
CA ALA A 904 28.07 -2.56 -34.50
C ALA A 904 28.64 -1.35 -33.74
N ASP A 905 28.59 -0.14 -34.32
CA ASP A 905 29.02 1.11 -33.70
C ASP A 905 27.84 2.09 -33.48
N GLU A 906 26.60 1.63 -33.60
CA GLU A 906 25.40 2.44 -33.34
C GLU A 906 25.10 2.50 -31.83
N PRO A 907 25.22 3.67 -31.17
CA PRO A 907 25.07 3.77 -29.72
C PRO A 907 23.64 3.61 -29.23
N ASN A 908 22.63 3.72 -30.09
CA ASN A 908 21.24 3.67 -29.68
C ASN A 908 20.65 2.25 -29.65
N ILE A 909 21.31 1.26 -30.26
CA ILE A 909 20.82 -0.11 -30.35
C ILE A 909 21.68 -1.02 -29.47
N ASP A 910 21.03 -1.73 -28.55
CA ASP A 910 21.65 -2.52 -27.50
C ASP A 910 21.69 -4.02 -27.83
N GLN A 911 20.64 -4.53 -28.48
CA GLN A 911 20.44 -5.96 -28.72
C GLN A 911 20.12 -6.26 -30.19
N PHE A 912 20.72 -7.31 -30.73
CA PHE A 912 20.43 -7.80 -32.07
C PHE A 912 19.70 -9.12 -32.01
N ALA A 913 18.50 -9.11 -32.59
CA ALA A 913 17.61 -10.25 -32.72
C ALA A 913 17.95 -10.99 -34.02
N ILE A 914 18.45 -12.22 -33.87
CA ILE A 914 19.00 -13.07 -34.94
C ILE A 914 17.91 -13.97 -35.48
N GLN A 915 17.78 -14.02 -36.80
CA GLN A 915 17.18 -15.13 -37.52
C GLN A 915 18.27 -16.02 -38.12
N TYR A 916 18.27 -17.31 -37.80
CA TYR A 916 19.26 -18.26 -38.33
C TYR A 916 18.68 -19.66 -38.50
N ASN A 917 18.16 -19.94 -39.70
CA ASN A 917 17.45 -21.17 -40.02
C ASN A 917 18.41 -22.32 -40.33
N VAL A 918 18.74 -23.12 -39.30
CA VAL A 918 19.54 -24.36 -39.40
C VAL A 918 18.87 -25.49 -38.61
N GLU A 919 19.12 -26.73 -39.03
CA GLU A 919 18.36 -27.89 -38.53
C GLU A 919 18.76 -28.27 -37.09
N THR A 920 20.06 -28.24 -36.77
CA THR A 920 20.59 -28.88 -35.55
C THR A 920 21.00 -27.88 -34.45
N ALA A 921 20.96 -28.35 -33.19
CA ALA A 921 21.43 -27.57 -32.04
C ALA A 921 22.95 -27.28 -32.15
N GLU A 922 23.73 -28.16 -32.75
CA GLU A 922 25.16 -28.00 -32.99
C GLU A 922 25.47 -26.87 -34.00
N GLU A 923 24.67 -26.78 -35.06
CA GLU A 923 24.79 -25.69 -36.05
C GLU A 923 24.37 -24.35 -35.45
N LEU A 924 23.29 -24.33 -34.67
CA LEU A 924 22.88 -23.14 -33.92
C LEU A 924 24.01 -22.67 -32.99
N HIS A 925 24.54 -23.57 -32.15
CA HIS A 925 25.64 -23.23 -31.25
C HIS A 925 26.84 -22.66 -32.01
N THR A 926 27.27 -23.32 -33.09
CA THR A 926 28.41 -22.88 -33.90
C THR A 926 28.17 -21.49 -34.50
N GLY A 927 26.96 -21.24 -35.00
CA GLY A 927 26.54 -19.94 -35.53
C GLY A 927 26.55 -18.85 -34.47
N ILE A 928 25.98 -19.12 -33.29
CA ILE A 928 25.95 -18.16 -32.18
C ILE A 928 27.34 -17.86 -31.64
N VAL A 929 28.23 -18.85 -31.49
CA VAL A 929 29.63 -18.62 -31.09
C VAL A 929 30.37 -17.75 -32.13
N LYS A 930 30.07 -17.92 -33.41
CA LYS A 930 30.60 -17.04 -34.46
C LYS A 930 30.07 -15.61 -34.30
N ALA A 931 28.75 -15.43 -34.17
CA ALA A 931 28.14 -14.12 -33.96
C ALA A 931 28.68 -13.42 -32.71
N TRP A 932 28.86 -14.15 -31.60
CA TRP A 932 29.46 -13.65 -30.36
C TRP A 932 30.88 -13.12 -30.59
N LYS A 933 31.70 -13.85 -31.34
CA LYS A 933 33.07 -13.41 -31.69
C LYS A 933 33.04 -12.17 -32.57
N ASP A 934 32.17 -12.14 -33.57
CA ASP A 934 32.04 -11.01 -34.51
C ASP A 934 31.52 -9.74 -33.80
N ALA A 935 30.69 -9.91 -32.76
CA ALA A 935 30.23 -8.83 -31.90
C ALA A 935 31.34 -8.12 -31.13
N ARG A 936 32.47 -8.80 -30.87
CA ARG A 936 33.66 -8.25 -30.18
C ARG A 936 33.33 -7.51 -28.88
N GLY A 937 32.27 -7.96 -28.21
CA GLY A 937 31.81 -7.40 -26.95
C GLY A 937 31.02 -6.10 -27.02
N LYS A 938 30.57 -5.68 -28.21
CA LYS A 938 29.94 -4.37 -28.41
C LYS A 938 28.42 -4.36 -28.17
N TYR A 939 27.76 -5.49 -28.34
CA TYR A 939 26.30 -5.59 -28.32
C TYR A 939 25.83 -6.97 -27.87
N ASN A 940 24.56 -7.03 -27.47
CA ASN A 940 23.89 -8.22 -26.99
C ASN A 940 23.29 -9.04 -28.15
N LEU A 941 23.24 -10.37 -27.99
CA LEU A 941 22.66 -11.28 -28.99
C LEU A 941 21.42 -11.98 -28.45
N ASN A 942 20.36 -11.99 -29.23
CA ASN A 942 19.15 -12.77 -28.98
C ASN A 942 18.89 -13.64 -30.21
N LEU A 943 18.89 -14.97 -30.08
CA LEU A 943 18.38 -15.81 -31.15
C LEU A 943 16.86 -15.75 -31.08
N SER A 944 16.25 -15.02 -32.00
CA SER A 944 14.82 -14.71 -31.99
C SER A 944 14.04 -15.62 -32.91
N GLU A 945 14.68 -16.09 -33.98
CA GLU A 945 14.05 -16.96 -34.95
C GLU A 945 14.99 -18.05 -35.48
N ALA A 946 14.51 -19.29 -35.43
CA ALA A 946 15.00 -20.37 -36.27
C ALA A 946 13.86 -21.35 -36.54
N ALA A 947 13.65 -21.67 -37.81
CA ALA A 947 12.64 -22.62 -38.25
C ALA A 947 12.85 -24.01 -37.63
N ASP A 948 11.77 -24.79 -37.58
CA ASP A 948 11.77 -26.19 -37.14
C ASP A 948 12.39 -26.40 -35.75
N TRP A 949 12.09 -25.52 -34.79
CA TRP A 949 12.68 -25.57 -33.44
C TRP A 949 12.38 -26.88 -32.67
N GLY A 950 11.24 -27.51 -32.97
CA GLY A 950 10.79 -28.74 -32.31
C GLY A 950 10.27 -28.50 -30.89
N THR A 951 9.94 -29.60 -30.18
CA THR A 951 9.35 -29.59 -28.83
C THR A 951 10.11 -30.49 -27.85
N GLY A 952 9.80 -30.37 -26.56
CA GLY A 952 10.38 -31.19 -25.49
C GLY A 952 11.92 -31.21 -25.49
N ALA A 953 12.51 -32.40 -25.65
CA ALA A 953 13.97 -32.57 -25.55
C ALA A 953 14.76 -31.90 -26.70
N GLU A 954 14.15 -31.74 -27.88
CA GLU A 954 14.78 -31.04 -28.99
C GLU A 954 14.84 -29.54 -28.71
N LEU A 955 13.69 -28.96 -28.34
CA LEU A 955 13.56 -27.57 -27.89
C LEU A 955 14.60 -27.23 -26.83
N ARG A 956 14.67 -28.02 -25.75
CA ARG A 956 15.67 -27.80 -24.68
C ARG A 956 17.09 -27.72 -25.19
N LYS A 957 17.50 -28.68 -26.04
CA LYS A 957 18.87 -28.76 -26.53
C LYS A 957 19.22 -27.57 -27.41
N LYS A 958 18.29 -27.11 -28.26
CA LYS A 958 18.47 -25.89 -29.05
C LYS A 958 18.59 -24.65 -28.15
N CYS A 959 17.75 -24.53 -27.12
CA CYS A 959 17.87 -23.42 -26.16
C CYS A 959 19.22 -23.43 -25.41
N TRP A 960 19.65 -24.58 -24.89
CA TRP A 960 20.95 -24.72 -24.23
C TRP A 960 22.12 -24.47 -25.17
N ALA A 961 22.07 -24.95 -26.41
CA ALA A 961 23.08 -24.67 -27.44
C ALA A 961 23.28 -23.16 -27.65
N CYS A 962 22.20 -22.40 -27.78
CA CYS A 962 22.26 -20.96 -28.02
C CYS A 962 22.72 -20.18 -26.79
N ALA A 963 22.21 -20.55 -25.60
CA ALA A 963 22.62 -19.95 -24.34
C ALA A 963 24.12 -20.19 -24.04
N MET A 964 24.61 -21.40 -24.30
CA MET A 964 26.04 -21.72 -24.17
C MET A 964 26.91 -21.03 -25.23
N GLY A 965 26.32 -20.62 -26.37
CA GLY A 965 26.96 -19.77 -27.36
C GLY A 965 26.99 -18.29 -26.98
N GLY A 966 26.29 -17.89 -25.91
CA GLY A 966 26.26 -16.51 -25.42
C GLY A 966 25.02 -15.71 -25.85
N ALA A 967 23.97 -16.35 -26.38
CA ALA A 967 22.75 -15.65 -26.77
C ALA A 967 21.57 -15.89 -25.83
N TYR A 968 20.68 -14.91 -25.78
CA TYR A 968 19.31 -15.05 -25.28
C TYR A 968 18.47 -15.82 -26.31
N VAL A 969 17.29 -16.33 -25.93
CA VAL A 969 16.49 -17.19 -26.83
C VAL A 969 15.02 -16.78 -26.83
N MET A 970 14.47 -16.51 -28.00
CA MET A 970 13.03 -16.55 -28.28
C MET A 970 12.78 -17.59 -29.36
N ILE A 971 11.65 -18.29 -29.27
CA ILE A 971 11.42 -19.50 -30.07
C ILE A 971 10.31 -19.24 -31.08
N LEU A 972 10.69 -19.10 -32.35
CA LEU A 972 9.77 -19.06 -33.48
C LEU A 972 8.88 -20.32 -33.52
N GLY A 973 7.60 -20.12 -33.77
CA GLY A 973 6.55 -21.15 -33.80
C GLY A 973 6.07 -21.62 -32.43
N MET A 974 6.63 -21.12 -31.32
CA MET A 974 6.20 -21.50 -29.96
C MET A 974 4.95 -20.72 -29.54
N ASP A 975 3.83 -20.97 -30.20
CA ASP A 975 2.54 -20.34 -29.86
C ASP A 975 2.12 -20.72 -28.42
N ILE A 976 1.96 -19.70 -27.56
CA ILE A 976 1.62 -19.90 -26.14
C ILE A 976 0.36 -20.74 -25.97
N ALA A 977 -0.67 -20.58 -26.80
CA ALA A 977 -1.96 -21.24 -26.64
C ALA A 977 -1.82 -22.76 -26.82
N THR A 978 -1.07 -23.18 -27.84
CA THR A 978 -0.92 -24.59 -28.23
C THR A 978 0.27 -25.28 -27.55
N THR A 979 1.28 -24.54 -27.11
CA THR A 979 2.50 -25.10 -26.53
C THR A 979 2.24 -25.80 -25.17
N ALA A 980 2.86 -26.96 -24.95
CA ALA A 980 2.76 -27.67 -23.70
C ALA A 980 3.41 -26.90 -22.55
N LYS A 981 2.81 -26.93 -21.36
CA LYS A 981 3.35 -26.24 -20.17
C LYS A 981 4.75 -26.74 -19.78
N SER A 982 5.08 -28.00 -20.08
CA SER A 982 6.41 -28.59 -19.87
C SER A 982 7.51 -27.86 -20.63
N ASP A 983 7.21 -27.39 -21.85
CA ASP A 983 8.19 -26.78 -22.73
C ASP A 983 8.44 -25.32 -22.33
N LEU A 984 7.39 -24.64 -21.83
CA LEU A 984 7.54 -23.37 -21.13
C LEU A 984 8.36 -23.53 -19.83
N GLN A 985 8.15 -24.62 -19.08
CA GLN A 985 8.93 -24.91 -17.88
C GLN A 985 10.39 -25.24 -18.19
N ASP A 986 10.67 -25.79 -19.37
CA ASP A 986 12.02 -26.02 -19.89
C ASP A 986 12.75 -24.70 -20.13
N CYS A 987 12.11 -23.73 -20.79
CA CYS A 987 12.62 -22.37 -20.93
C CYS A 987 12.89 -21.74 -19.55
N GLY A 988 11.95 -21.87 -18.62
CA GLY A 988 12.11 -21.35 -17.27
C GLY A 988 13.20 -22.03 -16.44
N ARG A 989 13.51 -23.30 -16.68
CA ARG A 989 14.66 -23.97 -16.07
C ARG A 989 15.97 -23.36 -16.54
N LEU A 990 16.08 -23.05 -17.83
CA LEU A 990 17.25 -22.38 -18.40
C LEU A 990 17.45 -21.00 -17.77
N VAL A 991 16.40 -20.17 -17.72
CA VAL A 991 16.43 -18.83 -17.09
C VAL A 991 16.94 -18.93 -15.65
N ARG A 992 16.30 -19.76 -14.81
CA ARG A 992 16.69 -19.91 -13.40
C ARG A 992 18.11 -20.42 -13.22
N PHE A 993 18.57 -21.32 -14.09
CA PHE A 993 19.94 -21.81 -14.02
C PHE A 993 20.94 -20.69 -14.30
N PHE A 994 20.76 -19.94 -15.40
CA PHE A 994 21.68 -18.85 -15.76
C PHE A 994 21.65 -17.72 -14.72
N GLU A 995 20.47 -17.24 -14.31
CA GLU A 995 20.34 -16.17 -13.32
C GLU A 995 20.87 -16.54 -11.92
N SER A 996 21.12 -17.82 -11.65
CA SER A 996 21.77 -18.27 -10.40
C SER A 996 23.29 -18.46 -10.52
N THR A 997 23.91 -17.99 -11.61
CA THR A 997 25.36 -18.02 -11.86
C THR A 997 25.92 -16.62 -12.12
N ASP A 998 27.24 -16.50 -12.25
CA ASP A 998 27.93 -15.28 -12.68
C ASP A 998 28.11 -15.16 -14.21
N PHE A 999 27.17 -15.72 -14.99
CA PHE A 999 27.29 -15.84 -16.46
C PHE A 999 27.54 -14.52 -17.20
N GLN A 1000 27.15 -13.39 -16.61
CA GLN A 1000 27.40 -12.04 -17.16
C GLN A 1000 28.89 -11.73 -17.33
N GLN A 1001 29.77 -12.52 -16.70
CA GLN A 1001 31.23 -12.40 -16.85
C GLN A 1001 31.80 -13.43 -17.80
N PHE A 1002 30.97 -14.20 -18.50
CA PHE A 1002 31.41 -15.34 -19.30
C PHE A 1002 31.49 -15.02 -20.79
N SER A 1003 32.30 -15.80 -21.47
CA SER A 1003 32.34 -15.96 -22.92
C SER A 1003 32.38 -17.44 -23.32
N PRO A 1004 31.98 -17.79 -24.56
CA PRO A 1004 32.10 -19.16 -25.06
C PRO A 1004 33.56 -19.59 -25.17
N HIS A 1005 33.85 -20.80 -24.70
CA HIS A 1005 35.19 -21.36 -24.54
C HIS A 1005 35.22 -22.88 -24.78
N ASP A 1006 34.58 -23.37 -25.84
CA ASP A 1006 34.47 -24.82 -26.12
C ASP A 1006 35.83 -25.52 -26.25
N GLU A 1007 36.91 -24.79 -26.56
CA GLU A 1007 38.27 -25.32 -26.54
C GLU A 1007 38.70 -25.84 -25.15
N LEU A 1008 38.04 -25.38 -24.08
CA LEU A 1008 38.23 -25.86 -22.71
C LEU A 1008 37.44 -27.14 -22.42
N GLY A 1009 36.57 -27.61 -23.30
CA GLY A 1009 35.84 -28.87 -23.14
C GLY A 1009 36.78 -30.08 -23.03
N PHE A 1010 36.53 -30.96 -22.06
CA PHE A 1010 37.25 -32.23 -21.86
C PHE A 1010 36.31 -33.38 -21.53
N ALA A 1011 36.72 -34.61 -21.84
CA ALA A 1011 35.90 -35.81 -21.72
C ALA A 1011 34.57 -35.66 -22.50
N GLY A 1012 33.42 -35.81 -21.85
CA GLY A 1012 32.10 -35.73 -22.49
C GLY A 1012 31.46 -34.33 -22.49
N THR A 1013 32.20 -33.27 -22.17
CA THR A 1013 31.70 -31.88 -22.26
C THR A 1013 31.54 -31.46 -23.71
N GLN A 1014 30.35 -31.00 -24.07
CA GLN A 1014 30.01 -30.55 -25.42
C GLN A 1014 30.26 -29.05 -25.60
N TYR A 1015 29.73 -28.22 -24.70
CA TYR A 1015 29.88 -26.76 -24.74
C TYR A 1015 30.40 -26.21 -23.42
N VAL A 1016 31.15 -25.11 -23.50
CA VAL A 1016 31.68 -24.43 -22.31
C VAL A 1016 31.46 -22.92 -22.41
N LEU A 1017 30.83 -22.36 -21.40
CA LEU A 1017 30.71 -20.92 -21.19
C LEU A 1017 31.51 -20.60 -19.92
N ALA A 1018 32.47 -19.67 -19.96
CA ALA A 1018 33.43 -19.55 -18.86
C ALA A 1018 33.97 -18.14 -18.63
N ARG A 1019 34.39 -17.93 -17.39
CA ARG A 1019 35.39 -16.95 -16.96
C ARG A 1019 36.68 -17.70 -16.61
N PRO A 1020 37.61 -17.90 -17.57
CA PRO A 1020 38.74 -18.80 -17.38
C PRO A 1020 39.55 -18.51 -16.11
N GLY A 1021 39.77 -19.55 -15.31
CA GLY A 1021 40.48 -19.51 -14.03
C GLY A 1021 39.64 -19.16 -12.81
N ARG A 1022 38.34 -18.83 -12.98
CA ARG A 1022 37.41 -18.49 -11.90
C ARG A 1022 36.17 -19.40 -11.88
N SER A 1023 35.38 -19.37 -12.95
CA SER A 1023 34.06 -20.00 -12.98
C SER A 1023 33.71 -20.46 -14.40
N TYR A 1024 32.90 -21.53 -14.50
CA TYR A 1024 32.59 -22.22 -15.75
C TYR A 1024 31.19 -22.82 -15.69
N ILE A 1025 30.52 -22.92 -16.83
CA ILE A 1025 29.41 -23.83 -17.09
C ILE A 1025 29.91 -24.83 -18.14
N ALA A 1026 29.87 -26.12 -17.81
CA ALA A 1026 30.13 -27.21 -18.74
C ALA A 1026 28.80 -27.93 -19.04
N TYR A 1027 28.42 -28.00 -20.31
CA TYR A 1027 27.16 -28.61 -20.76
C TYR A 1027 27.41 -29.87 -21.61
N ALA A 1028 26.52 -30.85 -21.48
CA ALA A 1028 26.45 -32.01 -22.36
C ALA A 1028 24.99 -32.35 -22.67
N SER A 1029 24.61 -32.39 -23.96
CA SER A 1029 23.25 -32.75 -24.39
C SER A 1029 22.93 -34.24 -24.15
N LYS A 1030 23.97 -35.08 -24.07
CA LYS A 1030 23.92 -36.50 -23.73
C LYS A 1030 25.27 -37.01 -23.24
N LEU A 1031 25.52 -36.91 -21.94
CA LEU A 1031 26.79 -37.35 -21.35
C LEU A 1031 26.95 -38.87 -21.40
N GLN A 1032 28.05 -39.33 -22.02
CA GLN A 1032 28.54 -40.70 -21.95
C GLN A 1032 29.87 -40.72 -21.16
N GLY A 1033 29.84 -41.17 -19.91
CA GLY A 1033 31.02 -41.22 -19.04
C GLY A 1033 31.15 -40.00 -18.11
N LYS A 1034 32.26 -39.25 -18.23
CA LYS A 1034 32.61 -38.13 -17.35
C LYS A 1034 32.48 -36.79 -18.06
N ILE A 1035 32.14 -35.74 -17.31
CA ILE A 1035 32.20 -34.35 -17.79
C ILE A 1035 33.49 -33.71 -17.27
N GLY A 1036 34.10 -32.81 -18.03
CA GLY A 1036 35.41 -32.26 -17.67
C GLY A 1036 35.80 -30.96 -18.36
N LEU A 1037 36.87 -30.34 -17.85
CA LEU A 1037 37.48 -29.14 -18.39
C LEU A 1037 39.00 -29.32 -18.54
N LYS A 1038 39.55 -28.77 -19.62
CA LYS A 1038 40.99 -28.68 -19.87
C LYS A 1038 41.62 -27.55 -19.07
N LYS A 1039 42.92 -27.65 -18.79
CA LYS A 1039 43.75 -26.56 -18.23
C LYS A 1039 43.18 -25.91 -16.96
N MET A 1040 42.54 -26.70 -16.08
CA MET A 1040 42.04 -26.21 -14.79
C MET A 1040 43.20 -25.70 -13.93
N ARG A 1041 42.96 -24.65 -13.14
CA ARG A 1041 43.91 -24.17 -12.14
C ARG A 1041 43.77 -24.98 -10.85
N ALA A 1042 44.88 -25.24 -10.18
CA ALA A 1042 44.88 -25.82 -8.85
C ALA A 1042 44.06 -24.95 -7.87
N GLY A 1043 43.09 -25.55 -7.18
CA GLY A 1043 42.26 -24.85 -6.20
C GLY A 1043 41.17 -25.72 -5.60
N VAL A 1044 40.38 -25.11 -4.72
CA VAL A 1044 39.17 -25.68 -4.16
C VAL A 1044 37.98 -25.11 -4.94
N TYR A 1045 37.10 -26.00 -5.40
CA TYR A 1045 35.97 -25.64 -6.25
C TYR A 1045 34.65 -26.15 -5.68
N LYS A 1046 33.58 -25.40 -5.97
CA LYS A 1046 32.20 -25.84 -5.87
C LYS A 1046 31.74 -26.36 -7.22
N LEU A 1047 31.13 -27.55 -7.25
CA LEU A 1047 30.53 -28.13 -8.46
C LEU A 1047 29.03 -28.31 -8.22
N ARG A 1048 28.20 -27.50 -8.89
CA ARG A 1048 26.74 -27.65 -8.92
C ARG A 1048 26.33 -28.35 -10.22
N TRP A 1049 25.87 -29.58 -10.09
CA TRP A 1049 25.34 -30.39 -11.19
C TRP A 1049 23.85 -30.13 -11.34
N PHE A 1050 23.41 -29.86 -12.56
CA PHE A 1050 22.04 -29.52 -12.90
C PHE A 1050 21.53 -30.44 -14.02
N ASP A 1051 20.46 -31.18 -13.74
CA ASP A 1051 19.73 -31.93 -14.75
C ASP A 1051 18.87 -30.98 -15.58
N CYS A 1052 19.17 -30.84 -16.86
CA CYS A 1052 18.51 -29.87 -17.73
C CYS A 1052 17.04 -30.21 -17.99
N ALA A 1053 16.69 -31.51 -17.95
CA ALA A 1053 15.34 -31.98 -18.22
C ALA A 1053 14.44 -31.89 -16.97
N THR A 1054 14.97 -32.18 -15.78
CA THR A 1054 14.15 -32.24 -14.55
C THR A 1054 14.32 -31.02 -13.64
N GLY A 1055 15.43 -30.28 -13.79
CA GLY A 1055 15.82 -29.21 -12.87
C GLY A 1055 16.40 -29.70 -11.54
N SER A 1056 16.68 -31.01 -11.42
CA SER A 1056 17.27 -31.59 -10.21
C SER A 1056 18.73 -31.16 -10.07
N GLU A 1057 19.15 -30.87 -8.84
CA GLU A 1057 20.50 -30.40 -8.54
C GLU A 1057 21.24 -31.29 -7.55
N VAL A 1058 22.55 -31.43 -7.75
CA VAL A 1058 23.47 -31.99 -6.75
C VAL A 1058 24.68 -31.06 -6.62
N ILE A 1059 24.91 -30.56 -5.41
CA ILE A 1059 26.05 -29.68 -5.12
C ILE A 1059 27.14 -30.47 -4.41
N LYS A 1060 28.38 -30.33 -4.88
CA LYS A 1060 29.58 -30.80 -4.20
C LYS A 1060 30.43 -29.59 -3.83
N GLU A 1061 30.45 -29.28 -2.54
CA GLU A 1061 31.29 -28.23 -1.97
C GLU A 1061 32.71 -28.75 -1.75
N ASN A 1062 33.68 -27.83 -1.70
CA ASN A 1062 35.07 -28.09 -1.33
C ASN A 1062 35.79 -29.19 -2.14
N VAL A 1063 35.53 -29.28 -3.45
CA VAL A 1063 36.20 -30.23 -4.34
C VAL A 1063 37.61 -29.75 -4.64
N THR A 1064 38.61 -30.47 -4.13
CA THR A 1064 40.02 -30.23 -4.47
C THR A 1064 40.30 -30.63 -5.92
N VAL A 1065 40.69 -29.66 -6.74
CA VAL A 1065 41.00 -29.84 -8.16
C VAL A 1065 42.47 -29.49 -8.39
N ALA A 1066 43.27 -30.46 -8.80
CA ALA A 1066 44.66 -30.23 -9.20
C ALA A 1066 44.76 -29.59 -10.59
N ALA A 1067 45.89 -28.95 -10.89
CA ALA A 1067 46.09 -28.29 -12.19
C ALA A 1067 46.05 -29.29 -13.37
N GLY A 1068 45.68 -28.80 -14.56
CA GLY A 1068 45.64 -29.58 -15.81
C GLY A 1068 44.22 -30.05 -16.19
N ASP A 1069 44.14 -31.06 -17.04
CA ASP A 1069 42.86 -31.57 -17.55
C ASP A 1069 42.16 -32.42 -16.50
N ARG A 1070 40.89 -32.10 -16.20
CA ARG A 1070 40.13 -32.69 -15.09
C ARG A 1070 38.75 -33.12 -15.55
N SER A 1071 38.30 -34.25 -15.02
CA SER A 1071 36.96 -34.78 -15.27
C SER A 1071 36.38 -35.43 -14.03
N TRP A 1072 35.05 -35.40 -13.92
CA TRP A 1072 34.31 -35.86 -12.76
C TRP A 1072 33.20 -36.83 -13.17
N ASN A 1073 32.93 -37.81 -12.31
CA ASN A 1073 31.79 -38.71 -12.48
C ASN A 1073 30.49 -37.96 -12.19
N LYS A 1074 29.49 -38.17 -13.05
CA LYS A 1074 28.13 -37.71 -12.82
C LYS A 1074 27.57 -38.30 -11.51
N PRO A 1075 27.02 -37.48 -10.61
CA PRO A 1075 26.38 -37.98 -9.38
C PRO A 1075 25.08 -38.73 -9.69
N GLY A 1076 24.64 -39.58 -8.76
CA GLY A 1076 23.32 -40.23 -8.83
C GLY A 1076 22.20 -39.19 -8.77
N GLY A 1077 21.07 -39.46 -9.44
CA GLY A 1077 19.91 -38.55 -9.48
C GLY A 1077 19.97 -37.45 -10.55
N ILE A 1078 21.09 -37.31 -11.28
CA ILE A 1078 21.20 -36.39 -12.42
C ILE A 1078 21.10 -37.17 -13.74
N GLY A 1079 20.26 -36.72 -14.67
CA GLY A 1079 20.10 -37.24 -16.03
C GLY A 1079 21.33 -37.09 -16.92
N ASN A 1080 21.25 -37.53 -18.18
CA ASN A 1080 22.40 -37.44 -19.10
C ASN A 1080 22.45 -36.12 -19.88
N GLU A 1081 21.35 -35.38 -19.95
CA GLU A 1081 21.32 -33.99 -20.43
C GLU A 1081 21.55 -33.09 -19.21
N LEU A 1082 22.76 -32.54 -19.07
CA LEU A 1082 23.15 -31.85 -17.83
C LEU A 1082 24.09 -30.67 -18.08
N ALA A 1083 24.06 -29.74 -17.13
CA ALA A 1083 25.01 -28.65 -16.99
C ALA A 1083 25.72 -28.76 -15.63
N VAL A 1084 26.99 -28.33 -15.57
CA VAL A 1084 27.71 -28.21 -14.30
C VAL A 1084 28.26 -26.81 -14.18
N TYR A 1085 27.79 -26.07 -13.18
CA TYR A 1085 28.39 -24.81 -12.76
C TYR A 1085 29.56 -25.11 -11.81
N ILE A 1086 30.75 -24.66 -12.19
CA ILE A 1086 32.02 -24.96 -11.52
C ILE A 1086 32.66 -23.64 -11.11
N GLU A 1087 32.76 -23.38 -9.81
CA GLU A 1087 33.25 -22.11 -9.27
C GLU A 1087 34.43 -22.33 -8.34
N ARG A 1088 35.51 -21.55 -8.51
CA ARG A 1088 36.67 -21.59 -7.63
C ARG A 1088 36.42 -20.78 -6.36
N VAL A 1089 36.28 -21.47 -5.24
CA VAL A 1089 35.99 -20.87 -3.92
C VAL A 1089 37.24 -20.67 -3.06
N GLY A 1090 38.38 -21.25 -3.43
CA GLY A 1090 39.62 -21.11 -2.66
C GLY A 1090 40.91 -21.48 -3.41
N GLY A 1091 42.04 -21.04 -2.85
CA GLY A 1091 43.37 -21.54 -3.20
C GLY A 1091 43.61 -22.96 -2.65
N LEU A 1092 44.57 -23.68 -3.25
CA LEU A 1092 45.09 -24.93 -2.68
C LEU A 1092 46.28 -24.67 -1.78
#